data_AF-A0A948RWD2-F1
#
_entry.id   AF-A0A948RWD2-F1
#
_cell.length_a   1.000
_cell.length_b   1.000
_cell.length_c   1.000
_cell.angle_alpha   90.00
_cell.angle_beta   90.00
_cell.angle_gamma   90.00
#
_symmetry.space_group_name_H-M   'P 1'
#
loop_
_entity.id
_entity.type
_entity.pdbx_description
1 polymer ?
#
loop_
_entity_poly.entity_id
_entity_poly.type
_entity_poly.pdbx_seq_one_letter_code
_entity_poly.pdbx_strand_id
1 'polypeptide(L)'
;MRRCPALLFIFLMLTFNLSCSEDGSTEPGGSNNGGDDYTLAETATIGPLGGTMATEDFSLTIPAGAFNLDVKLDLYVSSEADPFGDHGTTMSFRLEGLPDDYAEPLELSIKSEGSLSGDLAMGIGEEMLLPESDSTAVVYDLVTAEESSGYLVCTLPVDEAPPKANHKAGGKAVPTTKHRYYTGVFGYATYVRSDHFVICYPASYPAYIDLIVPLLEDSYDAILDQVGLHFPGYNFRKPLKVIIFQPAHELHAKIYFSQDQTGYVPVLYVDPLSLTQQNSPAVRLKVGHELLKAAQNLYIYAATNPPADPAYWWFHRSLRSWAEELFADDSNYTKPAGFDTNPMAAFGGLQAPGQGLVNGLKHSHGMSAVFKYLMTDPGFGPGGIFGVYYRMMTENVTSLDALDEKIESPLETWWPGFFKKYMDGELYAVNVDLFKDLESGAWDIQGPDDSPAEFYSRYGIGNYPDLSARIFSVGLTSYDFDDDDVIKFTATSPTVEQDFLTVLAYAWKPGDLLYIGHASALQIGDIPILTDAGYTDILAVVVNSDGVPPFTNTAEVDLLIELTTEAPLTHAQIAAGNIRCMYRDEYSDTPELNNDHEGHYWTGNIPVAIQASQTAENTWIGGWNRIVNEGEVYKGSVEIVLDETRDTILSVTVHTEYTDEVHEYEKVMDLSAKNIGRYSDYWQVEGDEIIANNEVTLESVEIGGTKTTSVLYITEGPDALIFVKLY
;
A
#
# COMPACT_ATOMS: atom_id res chain seq x y z
N MET A 1 -15.26 -10.20 -75.71
CA MET A 1 -15.22 -10.90 -74.41
C MET A 1 -14.48 -10.02 -73.41
N ARG A 2 -15.19 -9.48 -72.42
CA ARG A 2 -14.74 -9.14 -71.06
C ARG A 2 -15.80 -8.23 -70.44
N ARG A 3 -16.48 -8.76 -69.43
CA ARG A 3 -17.47 -8.07 -68.61
C ARG A 3 -16.72 -7.34 -67.50
N CYS A 4 -17.02 -6.05 -67.31
CA CYS A 4 -17.02 -5.42 -65.99
C CYS A 4 -18.31 -5.89 -65.27
N PRO A 5 -18.40 -5.93 -63.91
CA PRO A 5 -18.46 -4.66 -63.19
C PRO A 5 -17.87 -4.66 -61.75
N ALA A 6 -17.26 -3.53 -61.39
CA ALA A 6 -17.66 -2.61 -60.30
C ALA A 6 -18.61 -3.10 -59.16
N LEU A 7 -18.43 -4.31 -58.61
CA LEU A 7 -19.25 -4.81 -57.50
C LEU A 7 -18.48 -5.29 -56.27
N LEU A 8 -17.14 -5.20 -56.27
CA LEU A 8 -16.32 -5.75 -55.19
C LEU A 8 -15.71 -4.68 -54.25
N PHE A 9 -15.96 -3.39 -54.50
CA PHE A 9 -15.39 -2.30 -53.71
C PHE A 9 -16.41 -1.51 -52.86
N ILE A 10 -17.69 -1.85 -52.94
CA ILE A 10 -18.76 -1.29 -52.09
C ILE A 10 -19.14 -2.26 -50.95
N PHE A 11 -18.66 -3.51 -50.97
CA PHE A 11 -18.98 -4.52 -49.95
C PHE A 11 -17.97 -4.61 -48.79
N LEU A 12 -16.88 -3.82 -48.81
CA LEU A 12 -15.83 -3.82 -47.77
C LEU A 12 -15.84 -2.54 -46.90
N MET A 13 -16.77 -1.62 -47.14
CA MET A 13 -16.93 -0.36 -46.37
C MET A 13 -18.25 -0.33 -45.58
N LEU A 14 -18.94 -1.48 -45.44
CA LEU A 14 -20.27 -1.59 -44.82
C LEU A 14 -20.33 -2.67 -43.73
N THR A 15 -19.20 -3.03 -43.11
CA THR A 15 -19.11 -4.00 -42.00
C THR A 15 -18.51 -3.43 -40.71
N PHE A 16 -18.54 -2.10 -40.51
CA PHE A 16 -18.15 -1.45 -39.24
C PHE A 16 -19.26 -0.58 -38.62
N ASN A 17 -20.53 -0.83 -38.96
CA ASN A 17 -21.68 -0.23 -38.29
C ASN A 17 -22.80 -1.27 -38.08
N LEU A 18 -22.46 -2.39 -37.45
CA LEU A 18 -23.45 -3.15 -36.68
C LEU A 18 -23.41 -2.60 -35.26
N SER A 19 -24.16 -1.51 -35.06
CA SER A 19 -24.85 -1.28 -33.81
C SER A 19 -25.62 -2.56 -33.50
N CYS A 20 -25.12 -3.33 -32.54
CA CYS A 20 -25.97 -4.26 -31.81
C CYS A 20 -27.05 -3.39 -31.16
N SER A 21 -28.28 -3.57 -31.63
CA SER A 21 -29.45 -3.39 -30.78
C SER A 21 -29.22 -4.20 -29.51
N GLU A 22 -29.49 -3.58 -28.37
CA GLU A 22 -29.62 -4.25 -27.08
C GLU A 22 -30.60 -5.42 -27.23
N ASP A 23 -30.07 -6.63 -27.48
CA ASP A 23 -30.76 -7.85 -27.12
C ASP A 23 -30.72 -7.88 -25.61
N GLY A 24 -31.87 -7.55 -25.01
CA GLY A 24 -32.06 -7.47 -23.57
C GLY A 24 -31.57 -8.75 -22.90
N SER A 25 -30.42 -8.64 -22.23
CA SER A 25 -30.19 -9.44 -21.05
C SER A 25 -31.28 -9.06 -20.08
N THR A 26 -32.13 -10.02 -19.74
CA THR A 26 -32.97 -9.94 -18.55
C THR A 26 -32.05 -9.87 -17.35
N GLU A 27 -31.64 -8.65 -17.01
CA GLU A 27 -31.17 -8.31 -15.68
C GLU A 27 -32.31 -8.68 -14.69
N PRO A 28 -32.04 -9.48 -13.64
CA PRO A 28 -32.96 -9.55 -12.51
C PRO A 28 -33.00 -8.15 -11.90
N GLY A 29 -34.21 -7.63 -11.70
CA GLY A 29 -34.49 -6.22 -11.43
C GLY A 29 -33.60 -5.58 -10.38
N GLY A 30 -32.69 -4.72 -10.83
CA GLY A 30 -32.02 -3.71 -10.03
C GLY A 30 -32.57 -2.34 -10.38
N SER A 31 -33.79 -2.04 -9.93
CA SER A 31 -34.36 -0.69 -10.06
C SER A 31 -33.61 0.26 -9.14
N ASN A 32 -33.05 1.34 -9.68
CA ASN A 32 -32.75 2.53 -8.89
C ASN A 32 -33.04 3.77 -9.74
N ASN A 33 -34.22 4.36 -9.49
CA ASN A 33 -34.57 5.79 -9.50
C ASN A 33 -36.05 5.98 -9.90
N GLY A 34 -36.99 5.92 -8.95
CA GLY A 34 -38.34 6.45 -9.20
C GLY A 34 -39.45 5.97 -8.26
N GLY A 35 -39.83 6.79 -7.28
CA GLY A 35 -41.00 6.58 -6.43
C GLY A 35 -40.75 5.61 -5.28
N ASP A 36 -41.19 5.94 -4.08
CA ASP A 36 -41.26 4.94 -3.02
C ASP A 36 -42.26 3.86 -3.49
N ASP A 37 -41.79 2.68 -3.86
CA ASP A 37 -42.62 1.52 -4.23
C ASP A 37 -43.40 0.92 -3.04
N TYR A 38 -43.40 1.65 -1.93
CA TYR A 38 -44.08 1.39 -0.69
C TYR A 38 -45.34 2.24 -0.58
N THR A 39 -46.47 1.58 -0.34
CA THR A 39 -47.76 2.24 -0.12
C THR A 39 -48.16 2.15 1.34
N LEU A 40 -48.63 3.26 1.93
CA LEU A 40 -49.07 3.29 3.33
C LEU A 40 -50.26 2.33 3.50
N ALA A 41 -50.08 1.32 4.35
CA ALA A 41 -51.07 0.31 4.65
C ALA A 41 -51.85 0.62 5.93
N GLU A 42 -51.18 1.10 6.98
CA GLU A 42 -51.81 1.39 8.29
C GLU A 42 -51.00 2.43 9.09
N THR A 43 -51.68 3.18 9.95
CA THR A 43 -51.07 4.08 10.94
C THR A 43 -51.66 3.80 12.31
N ALA A 44 -50.82 3.56 13.32
CA ALA A 44 -51.27 3.38 14.70
C ALA A 44 -50.47 4.24 15.69
N THR A 45 -51.10 4.65 16.78
CA THR A 45 -50.39 5.24 17.93
C THR A 45 -50.45 4.26 19.09
N ILE A 46 -49.28 3.80 19.54
CA ILE A 46 -49.14 2.82 20.62
C ILE A 46 -48.48 3.49 21.82
N GLY A 47 -49.15 3.40 22.98
CA GLY A 47 -48.68 4.00 24.22
C GLY A 47 -48.12 2.99 25.22
N PRO A 48 -47.84 3.42 26.46
CA PRO A 48 -47.23 2.56 27.49
C PRO A 48 -48.05 1.34 27.91
N LEU A 49 -49.35 1.31 27.62
CA LEU A 49 -50.21 0.15 27.86
C LEU A 49 -50.02 -0.97 26.83
N GLY A 50 -49.15 -0.77 25.84
CA GLY A 50 -48.99 -1.67 24.71
C GLY A 50 -50.16 -1.56 23.73
N GLY A 51 -50.17 -2.45 22.75
CA GLY A 51 -51.19 -2.52 21.72
C GLY A 51 -50.74 -3.35 20.53
N THR A 52 -51.57 -3.38 19.50
CA THR A 52 -51.28 -4.12 18.27
C THR A 52 -51.54 -3.20 17.07
N MET A 53 -50.59 -3.18 16.14
CA MET A 53 -50.78 -2.67 14.79
C MET A 53 -51.00 -3.88 13.89
N ALA A 54 -52.12 -3.94 13.17
CA ALA A 54 -52.44 -5.09 12.32
C ALA A 54 -53.17 -4.71 11.04
N THR A 55 -52.85 -5.44 9.97
CA THR A 55 -53.57 -5.50 8.70
C THR A 55 -54.03 -6.95 8.44
N GLU A 56 -54.48 -7.27 7.23
CA GLU A 56 -54.77 -8.67 6.87
C GLU A 56 -53.49 -9.54 6.87
N ASP A 57 -52.37 -8.96 6.45
CA ASP A 57 -51.15 -9.69 6.12
C ASP A 57 -49.98 -9.40 7.07
N PHE A 58 -50.14 -8.47 8.02
CA PHE A 58 -49.12 -8.08 8.99
C PHE A 58 -49.74 -7.85 10.38
N SER A 59 -49.03 -8.23 11.44
CA SER A 59 -49.37 -7.87 12.81
C SER A 59 -48.10 -7.67 13.65
N LEU A 60 -48.00 -6.52 14.30
CA LEU A 60 -46.98 -6.22 15.31
C LEU A 60 -47.66 -6.01 16.67
N THR A 61 -47.40 -6.91 17.61
CA THR A 61 -47.90 -6.83 18.98
C THR A 61 -46.81 -6.29 19.89
N ILE A 62 -47.14 -5.19 20.56
CA ILE A 62 -46.25 -4.47 21.48
C ILE A 62 -46.82 -4.67 22.90
N PRO A 63 -46.10 -5.37 23.79
CA PRO A 63 -46.60 -5.62 25.14
C PRO A 63 -46.63 -4.34 25.98
N ALA A 64 -47.43 -4.36 27.04
CA ALA A 64 -47.47 -3.27 28.01
C ALA A 64 -46.09 -3.06 28.64
N GLY A 65 -45.66 -1.80 28.74
CA GLY A 65 -44.33 -1.43 29.26
C GLY A 65 -43.21 -1.41 28.21
N ALA A 66 -43.43 -1.89 26.99
CA ALA A 66 -42.42 -1.83 25.93
C ALA A 66 -42.04 -0.38 25.58
N PHE A 67 -43.03 0.51 25.50
CA PHE A 67 -42.84 1.94 25.23
C PHE A 67 -43.09 2.80 26.47
N ASN A 68 -42.30 3.87 26.61
CA ASN A 68 -42.42 4.80 27.74
C ASN A 68 -43.35 6.00 27.44
N LEU A 69 -43.69 6.22 26.16
CA LEU A 69 -44.50 7.31 25.65
C LEU A 69 -45.38 6.81 24.49
N ASP A 70 -46.33 7.63 24.07
CA ASP A 70 -47.10 7.37 22.86
C ASP A 70 -46.21 7.51 21.61
N VAL A 71 -46.13 6.44 20.82
CA VAL A 71 -45.32 6.35 19.61
C VAL A 71 -46.26 6.21 18.40
N LYS A 72 -46.08 7.05 17.39
CA LYS A 72 -46.76 6.92 16.10
C LYS A 72 -45.96 5.96 15.23
N LEU A 73 -46.61 4.91 14.77
CA LEU A 73 -46.08 3.92 13.85
C LEU A 73 -46.83 4.03 12.51
N ASP A 74 -46.09 4.02 11.41
CA ASP A 74 -46.64 3.98 10.05
C ASP A 74 -46.11 2.72 9.35
N LEU A 75 -47.02 1.88 8.85
CA LEU A 75 -46.71 0.63 8.14
C LEU A 75 -46.98 0.81 6.66
N TYR A 76 -46.00 0.45 5.85
CA TYR A 76 -46.08 0.46 4.40
C TYR A 76 -45.87 -0.95 3.85
N VAL A 77 -46.46 -1.23 2.70
CA VAL A 77 -46.32 -2.49 1.97
C VAL A 77 -45.69 -2.24 0.60
N SER A 78 -44.70 -3.06 0.25
CA SER A 78 -44.02 -3.01 -1.04
C SER A 78 -44.88 -3.60 -2.14
N SER A 79 -44.78 -3.02 -3.34
CA SER A 79 -45.31 -3.60 -4.58
C SER A 79 -44.26 -4.36 -5.40
N GLU A 80 -43.00 -4.34 -4.96
CA GLU A 80 -41.89 -5.02 -5.62
C GLU A 80 -41.80 -6.51 -5.23
N ALA A 81 -40.97 -7.23 -5.98
CA ALA A 81 -40.61 -8.60 -5.64
C ALA A 81 -39.85 -8.65 -4.31
N ASP A 82 -39.90 -9.81 -3.66
CA ASP A 82 -39.19 -10.03 -2.41
C ASP A 82 -37.66 -9.92 -2.58
N PRO A 83 -36.94 -9.25 -1.65
CA PRO A 83 -35.48 -9.11 -1.74
C PRO A 83 -34.74 -10.45 -1.69
N PHE A 84 -35.35 -11.52 -1.15
CA PHE A 84 -34.81 -12.88 -1.14
C PHE A 84 -35.22 -13.71 -2.37
N GLY A 85 -35.86 -13.08 -3.37
CA GLY A 85 -36.25 -13.72 -4.63
C GLY A 85 -37.16 -14.92 -4.41
N ASP A 86 -36.80 -16.07 -4.99
CA ASP A 86 -37.56 -17.32 -4.87
C ASP A 86 -37.62 -17.88 -3.43
N HIS A 87 -36.82 -17.34 -2.51
CA HIS A 87 -36.84 -17.69 -1.09
C HIS A 87 -37.73 -16.77 -0.23
N GLY A 88 -38.27 -15.70 -0.81
CA GLY A 88 -39.30 -14.88 -0.18
C GLY A 88 -40.65 -15.59 -0.17
N THR A 89 -41.36 -15.56 0.96
CA THR A 89 -42.69 -16.20 1.09
C THR A 89 -43.80 -15.24 1.50
N THR A 90 -43.48 -13.96 1.68
CA THR A 90 -44.43 -12.93 2.08
C THR A 90 -44.27 -11.70 1.19
N MET A 91 -45.17 -10.73 1.35
CA MET A 91 -44.89 -9.37 0.91
C MET A 91 -43.79 -8.75 1.78
N SER A 92 -43.10 -7.74 1.25
CA SER A 92 -42.16 -6.93 2.02
C SER A 92 -42.86 -5.72 2.65
N PHE A 93 -42.57 -5.46 3.92
CA PHE A 93 -43.16 -4.37 4.69
C PHE A 93 -42.08 -3.38 5.16
N ARG A 94 -42.42 -2.09 5.22
CA ARG A 94 -41.58 -1.04 5.82
C ARG A 94 -42.32 -0.42 7.00
N LEU A 95 -41.69 -0.41 8.17
CA LEU A 95 -42.22 0.20 9.38
C LEU A 95 -41.41 1.45 9.73
N GLU A 96 -42.13 2.55 9.92
CA GLU A 96 -41.57 3.84 10.35
C GLU A 96 -42.03 4.16 11.77
N GLY A 97 -41.15 4.80 12.54
CA GLY A 97 -41.46 5.31 13.88
C GLY A 97 -41.24 4.31 15.02
N LEU A 98 -40.83 3.07 14.75
CA LEU A 98 -40.48 2.11 15.79
C LEU A 98 -39.22 2.62 16.54
N PRO A 99 -39.26 2.78 17.89
CA PRO A 99 -38.10 3.22 18.64
C PRO A 99 -37.01 2.14 18.62
N ASP A 100 -35.75 2.58 18.63
CA ASP A 100 -34.61 1.66 18.79
C ASP A 100 -34.50 1.10 20.21
N ASP A 101 -35.07 1.78 21.21
CA ASP A 101 -34.98 1.44 22.62
C ASP A 101 -36.35 1.11 23.24
N TYR A 102 -36.86 -0.09 22.95
CA TYR A 102 -38.03 -0.64 23.65
C TYR A 102 -37.63 -1.60 24.76
N ALA A 103 -38.42 -1.64 25.84
CA ALA A 103 -38.06 -2.34 27.07
C ALA A 103 -38.47 -3.82 27.10
N GLU A 104 -39.36 -4.25 26.21
CA GLU A 104 -39.95 -5.60 26.20
C GLU A 104 -39.99 -6.16 24.78
N PRO A 105 -39.80 -7.49 24.57
CA PRO A 105 -39.74 -8.06 23.23
C PRO A 105 -41.05 -7.86 22.47
N LEU A 106 -40.97 -7.64 21.16
CA LEU A 106 -42.14 -7.43 20.30
C LEU A 106 -42.44 -8.70 19.53
N GLU A 107 -43.72 -9.00 19.30
CA GLU A 107 -44.11 -10.15 18.48
C GLU A 107 -44.54 -9.67 17.10
N LEU A 108 -43.85 -10.15 16.08
CA LEU A 108 -44.12 -9.84 14.68
C LEU A 108 -44.70 -11.08 13.99
N SER A 109 -45.81 -10.90 13.28
CA SER A 109 -46.45 -11.94 12.47
C SER A 109 -46.70 -11.43 11.06
N ILE A 110 -46.27 -12.16 10.05
CA ILE A 110 -46.50 -11.83 8.64
C ILE A 110 -47.13 -13.02 7.94
N LYS A 111 -48.23 -12.80 7.22
CA LYS A 111 -48.94 -13.86 6.52
C LYS A 111 -48.08 -14.41 5.40
N SER A 112 -47.96 -15.73 5.34
CA SER A 112 -47.20 -16.43 4.30
C SER A 112 -48.12 -17.05 3.27
N GLU A 113 -47.63 -17.10 2.03
CA GLU A 113 -48.31 -17.80 0.94
C GLU A 113 -47.91 -19.27 0.88
N GLY A 114 -48.89 -20.16 0.75
CA GLY A 114 -48.67 -21.59 0.54
C GLY A 114 -48.37 -22.38 1.82
N SER A 115 -47.96 -23.64 1.64
CA SER A 115 -47.58 -24.53 2.75
C SER A 115 -46.09 -24.44 2.99
N LEU A 116 -45.70 -23.76 4.07
CA LEU A 116 -44.31 -23.63 4.46
C LEU A 116 -43.81 -24.89 5.18
N SER A 117 -42.69 -25.45 4.72
CA SER A 117 -42.03 -26.58 5.36
C SER A 117 -40.52 -26.39 5.31
N GLY A 118 -39.82 -26.66 6.42
CA GLY A 118 -38.38 -26.46 6.55
C GLY A 118 -38.05 -25.36 7.56
N ASP A 119 -36.81 -24.88 7.52
CA ASP A 119 -36.34 -23.78 8.36
C ASP A 119 -36.89 -22.45 7.83
N LEU A 120 -37.47 -21.66 8.74
CA LEU A 120 -38.15 -20.41 8.44
C LEU A 120 -37.46 -19.27 9.20
N ALA A 121 -37.37 -18.12 8.54
CA ALA A 121 -36.78 -16.92 9.11
C ALA A 121 -37.58 -15.68 8.75
N MET A 122 -37.43 -14.65 9.56
CA MET A 122 -37.82 -13.28 9.26
C MET A 122 -36.56 -12.51 8.88
N GLY A 123 -36.55 -11.95 7.67
CA GLY A 123 -35.61 -10.93 7.24
C GLY A 123 -35.97 -9.58 7.86
N ILE A 124 -35.06 -9.03 8.65
CA ILE A 124 -35.18 -7.71 9.30
C ILE A 124 -34.15 -6.79 8.67
N GLY A 125 -34.60 -5.92 7.77
CA GLY A 125 -33.76 -4.99 7.04
C GLY A 125 -33.65 -3.62 7.71
N GLU A 126 -32.46 -3.03 7.63
CA GLU A 126 -32.22 -1.63 8.00
C GLU A 126 -31.63 -0.86 6.82
N GLU A 127 -32.11 0.34 6.58
CA GLU A 127 -31.54 1.22 5.56
C GLU A 127 -30.22 1.81 6.05
N MET A 128 -29.18 1.65 5.24
CA MET A 128 -27.83 2.08 5.57
C MET A 128 -27.21 2.90 4.46
N LEU A 129 -26.66 4.05 4.84
CA LEU A 129 -25.84 4.87 3.95
C LEU A 129 -24.52 4.15 3.68
N LEU A 130 -24.23 3.90 2.41
CA LEU A 130 -22.96 3.38 1.95
C LEU A 130 -21.96 4.53 1.82
N PRO A 131 -20.92 4.61 2.68
CA PRO A 131 -20.00 5.75 2.70
C PRO A 131 -19.20 5.92 1.39
N GLU A 132 -19.15 4.88 0.55
CA GLU A 132 -18.34 4.84 -0.67
C GLU A 132 -19.12 5.28 -1.92
N SER A 133 -20.46 5.40 -1.86
CA SER A 133 -21.30 5.64 -3.04
C SER A 133 -22.41 6.68 -2.85
N ASP A 134 -22.51 7.33 -1.67
CA ASP A 134 -23.62 8.22 -1.28
C ASP A 134 -25.02 7.60 -1.47
N SER A 135 -25.09 6.28 -1.67
CA SER A 135 -26.31 5.53 -1.90
C SER A 135 -26.74 4.85 -0.60
N THR A 136 -28.02 4.53 -0.47
CA THR A 136 -28.51 3.67 0.61
C THR A 136 -28.68 2.24 0.12
N ALA A 137 -28.54 1.29 1.04
CA ALA A 137 -28.85 -0.12 0.82
C ALA A 137 -29.61 -0.65 2.05
N VAL A 138 -30.54 -1.57 1.83
CA VAL A 138 -31.21 -2.27 2.92
C VAL A 138 -30.39 -3.51 3.28
N VAL A 139 -30.01 -3.61 4.55
CA VAL A 139 -29.19 -4.70 5.07
C VAL A 139 -30.06 -5.52 6.01
N TYR A 140 -30.39 -6.72 5.55
CA TYR A 140 -31.16 -7.72 6.26
C TYR A 140 -30.33 -8.54 7.25
N ASP A 141 -30.89 -8.69 8.43
CA ASP A 141 -30.56 -9.77 9.35
C ASP A 141 -31.61 -10.89 9.25
N LEU A 142 -31.22 -12.14 9.50
CA LEU A 142 -32.15 -13.26 9.57
C LEU A 142 -32.36 -13.71 11.02
N VAL A 143 -33.62 -13.70 11.46
CA VAL A 143 -34.07 -14.19 12.77
C VAL A 143 -34.99 -15.39 12.57
N THR A 144 -34.84 -16.44 13.37
CA THR A 144 -35.71 -17.62 13.28
C THR A 144 -37.19 -17.25 13.43
N ALA A 145 -38.03 -17.84 12.59
CA ALA A 145 -39.48 -17.70 12.64
C ALA A 145 -40.15 -19.08 12.74
N GLU A 146 -41.36 -19.10 13.28
CA GLU A 146 -42.21 -20.28 13.33
C GLU A 146 -43.45 -20.08 12.46
N GLU A 147 -43.92 -21.14 11.81
CA GLU A 147 -45.23 -21.11 11.15
C GLU A 147 -46.33 -21.32 12.19
N SER A 148 -47.31 -20.42 12.19
CA SER A 148 -48.51 -20.54 13.01
C SER A 148 -49.72 -20.02 12.25
N SER A 149 -50.58 -20.95 11.83
CA SER A 149 -51.89 -20.65 11.24
C SER A 149 -51.83 -19.79 9.96
N GLY A 150 -50.85 -20.03 9.09
CA GLY A 150 -50.63 -19.26 7.85
C GLY A 150 -49.83 -17.97 8.05
N TYR A 151 -49.20 -17.80 9.21
CA TYR A 151 -48.32 -16.67 9.52
C TYR A 151 -46.92 -17.18 9.89
N LEU A 152 -45.91 -16.44 9.46
CA LEU A 152 -44.57 -16.49 10.01
C LEU A 152 -44.52 -15.58 11.23
N VAL A 153 -44.24 -16.17 12.39
CA VAL A 153 -44.20 -15.49 13.68
C VAL A 153 -42.76 -15.48 14.18
N CYS A 154 -42.25 -14.30 14.55
CA CYS A 154 -40.96 -14.17 15.23
C CYS A 154 -41.04 -13.17 16.38
N THR A 155 -40.13 -13.32 17.34
CA THR A 155 -39.95 -12.34 18.41
C THR A 155 -38.80 -11.41 18.07
N LEU A 156 -39.09 -10.11 17.98
CA LEU A 156 -38.06 -9.07 17.92
C LEU A 156 -37.49 -8.91 19.33
N PRO A 157 -36.20 -9.23 19.54
CA PRO A 157 -35.61 -9.18 20.88
C PRO A 157 -35.58 -7.75 21.41
N VAL A 158 -35.56 -7.61 22.74
CA VAL A 158 -35.13 -6.36 23.36
C VAL A 158 -33.65 -6.21 23.10
N ASP A 159 -33.26 -5.04 22.63
CA ASP A 159 -31.84 -4.71 22.58
C ASP A 159 -31.31 -4.63 24.02
N GLU A 160 -30.31 -5.47 24.35
CA GLU A 160 -29.78 -5.57 25.71
C GLU A 160 -29.04 -4.28 26.12
N ALA A 161 -29.78 -3.37 26.77
CA ALA A 161 -29.35 -2.15 27.46
C ALA A 161 -28.59 -1.10 26.61
N PRO A 162 -28.88 0.21 26.83
CA PRO A 162 -28.23 1.27 26.09
C PRO A 162 -26.71 1.25 26.33
N PRO A 163 -25.90 1.57 25.31
CA PRO A 163 -24.46 1.62 25.45
C PRO A 163 -24.09 2.59 26.60
N LYS A 164 -23.09 2.20 27.40
CA LYS A 164 -22.42 3.16 28.28
C LYS A 164 -21.91 4.30 27.37
N ALA A 165 -22.40 5.51 27.63
CA ALA A 165 -22.23 6.73 26.83
C ALA A 165 -20.77 7.18 26.60
N ASN A 166 -19.98 6.37 25.89
CA ASN A 166 -18.58 6.66 25.58
C ASN A 166 -18.34 7.03 24.12
N HIS A 167 -19.31 6.90 23.22
CA HIS A 167 -19.22 7.48 21.88
C HIS A 167 -19.83 8.87 21.87
N LYS A 168 -19.02 9.88 22.21
CA LYS A 168 -19.31 11.27 21.83
C LYS A 168 -19.15 11.38 20.32
N ALA A 169 -20.20 11.07 19.58
CA ALA A 169 -20.26 11.36 18.16
C ALA A 169 -20.22 12.89 17.95
N GLY A 170 -19.10 13.39 17.42
CA GLY A 170 -18.96 14.76 16.92
C GLY A 170 -19.72 15.05 15.63
N GLY A 171 -20.49 14.08 15.10
CA GLY A 171 -21.44 14.31 14.01
C GLY A 171 -22.75 14.84 14.57
N LYS A 172 -23.29 15.91 13.97
CA LYS A 172 -24.70 16.29 14.20
C LYS A 172 -25.54 15.03 13.99
N ALA A 173 -26.19 14.56 15.05
CA ALA A 173 -27.24 13.55 14.94
C ALA A 173 -28.33 14.13 14.03
N VAL A 174 -28.29 13.78 12.75
CA VAL A 174 -29.46 13.89 11.90
C VAL A 174 -30.41 12.84 12.48
N PRO A 175 -31.59 13.23 12.99
CA PRO A 175 -32.60 12.25 13.36
C PRO A 175 -33.10 11.66 12.05
N THR A 176 -32.44 10.62 11.56
CA THR A 176 -33.01 9.81 10.50
C THR A 176 -34.13 9.01 11.14
N THR A 177 -35.35 9.19 10.65
CA THR A 177 -36.40 8.19 10.85
C THR A 177 -35.84 6.87 10.36
N LYS A 178 -35.47 5.97 11.26
CA LYS A 178 -35.01 4.64 10.87
C LYS A 178 -36.20 3.87 10.34
N HIS A 179 -36.08 3.42 9.10
CA HIS A 179 -37.03 2.53 8.47
C HIS A 179 -36.59 1.09 8.76
N ARG A 180 -37.50 0.27 9.29
CA ARG A 180 -37.27 -1.18 9.43
C ARG A 180 -38.04 -1.92 8.36
N TYR A 181 -37.38 -2.82 7.67
CA TYR A 181 -37.96 -3.63 6.61
C TYR A 181 -38.19 -5.05 7.13
N TYR A 182 -39.32 -5.66 6.79
CA TYR A 182 -39.66 -7.00 7.22
C TYR A 182 -40.11 -7.85 6.05
N THR A 183 -39.56 -9.05 5.95
CA THR A 183 -40.05 -10.07 5.02
C THR A 183 -39.84 -11.48 5.57
N GLY A 184 -40.75 -12.39 5.26
CA GLY A 184 -40.61 -13.81 5.56
C GLY A 184 -39.76 -14.54 4.52
N VAL A 185 -38.83 -15.33 5.02
CA VAL A 185 -37.86 -16.10 4.22
C VAL A 185 -37.98 -17.58 4.56
N PHE A 186 -37.97 -18.45 3.55
CA PHE A 186 -38.02 -19.90 3.75
C PHE A 186 -36.80 -20.60 3.15
N GLY A 187 -36.51 -21.79 3.68
CA GLY A 187 -35.50 -22.67 3.12
C GLY A 187 -34.08 -22.16 3.33
N TYR A 188 -33.85 -21.30 4.32
CA TYR A 188 -32.51 -20.94 4.80
C TYR A 188 -32.13 -21.83 5.97
N ALA A 189 -31.09 -22.63 5.80
CA ALA A 189 -30.44 -23.30 6.91
C ALA A 189 -29.57 -22.28 7.64
N THR A 190 -29.76 -22.17 8.95
CA THR A 190 -28.75 -21.59 9.83
C THR A 190 -27.83 -22.74 10.27
N TYR A 191 -26.60 -22.45 10.68
CA TYR A 191 -25.69 -23.38 11.37
C TYR A 191 -24.68 -24.14 10.51
N VAL A 192 -23.78 -23.40 9.85
CA VAL A 192 -22.37 -23.75 10.05
C VAL A 192 -21.73 -22.67 10.91
N ARG A 193 -21.43 -23.07 12.15
CA ARG A 193 -20.62 -22.29 13.08
C ARG A 193 -19.20 -22.81 12.94
N SER A 194 -18.35 -21.99 12.35
CA SER A 194 -16.91 -22.17 12.43
C SER A 194 -16.39 -21.46 13.69
N ASP A 195 -15.06 -21.35 13.84
CA ASP A 195 -14.48 -20.71 15.03
C ASP A 195 -14.80 -19.21 15.05
N HIS A 196 -14.81 -18.57 13.87
CA HIS A 196 -15.00 -17.13 13.74
C HIS A 196 -16.31 -16.70 13.09
N PHE A 197 -17.05 -17.59 12.43
CA PHE A 197 -18.23 -17.23 11.64
C PHE A 197 -19.50 -18.02 11.99
N VAL A 198 -20.65 -17.36 11.84
CA VAL A 198 -21.98 -17.98 11.75
C VAL A 198 -22.54 -17.68 10.38
N ILE A 199 -22.81 -18.74 9.63
CA ILE A 199 -23.25 -18.66 8.25
C ILE A 199 -24.73 -19.04 8.15
N CYS A 200 -25.52 -18.15 7.55
CA CYS A 200 -26.90 -18.38 7.15
C CYS A 200 -26.95 -18.54 5.62
N TYR A 201 -27.53 -19.63 5.12
CA TYR A 201 -27.50 -19.95 3.69
C TYR A 201 -28.76 -20.67 3.22
N PRO A 202 -29.14 -20.58 1.93
CA PRO A 202 -30.27 -21.35 1.44
C PRO A 202 -29.93 -22.86 1.43
N ALA A 203 -30.80 -23.68 2.01
CA ALA A 203 -30.63 -25.12 2.22
C ALA A 203 -30.51 -25.92 0.91
N SER A 204 -30.77 -25.31 -0.25
CA SER A 204 -30.48 -25.84 -1.58
C SER A 204 -29.00 -25.78 -1.99
N TYR A 205 -28.16 -25.07 -1.23
CA TYR A 205 -26.73 -24.83 -1.52
C TYR A 205 -25.72 -25.54 -0.58
N PRO A 206 -26.00 -26.71 0.06
CA PRO A 206 -25.13 -27.26 1.11
C PRO A 206 -23.73 -27.63 0.59
N ALA A 207 -23.60 -27.99 -0.69
CA ALA A 207 -22.31 -28.34 -1.29
C ALA A 207 -21.31 -27.17 -1.35
N TYR A 208 -21.79 -25.93 -1.26
CA TYR A 208 -20.94 -24.73 -1.31
C TYR A 208 -20.52 -24.25 0.07
N ILE A 209 -21.07 -24.83 1.13
CA ILE A 209 -20.67 -24.54 2.49
C ILE A 209 -19.29 -25.09 2.80
N ASP A 210 -19.00 -26.30 2.29
CA ASP A 210 -17.66 -26.88 2.32
C ASP A 210 -16.63 -26.02 1.57
N LEU A 211 -17.07 -25.17 0.64
CA LEU A 211 -16.21 -24.22 -0.08
C LEU A 211 -16.02 -22.93 0.72
N ILE A 212 -17.09 -22.29 1.21
CA ILE A 212 -16.99 -20.94 1.79
C ILE A 212 -16.39 -20.93 3.20
N VAL A 213 -16.61 -21.98 4.00
CA VAL A 213 -16.12 -22.03 5.39
C VAL A 213 -14.59 -21.96 5.45
N PRO A 214 -13.83 -22.81 4.72
CA PRO A 214 -12.37 -22.69 4.69
C PRO A 214 -11.90 -21.32 4.18
N LEU A 215 -12.55 -20.78 3.14
CA LEU A 215 -12.17 -19.47 2.58
C LEU A 215 -12.31 -18.34 3.60
N LEU A 216 -13.36 -18.35 4.41
CA LEU A 216 -13.59 -17.38 5.46
C LEU A 216 -12.53 -17.47 6.57
N GLU A 217 -12.25 -18.69 7.04
CA GLU A 217 -11.25 -18.92 8.09
C GLU A 217 -9.83 -18.62 7.60
N ASP A 218 -9.44 -19.08 6.42
CA ASP A 218 -8.13 -18.77 5.83
C ASP A 218 -7.94 -17.26 5.63
N SER A 219 -9.00 -16.54 5.23
CA SER A 219 -8.94 -15.09 5.09
C SER A 219 -8.83 -14.38 6.43
N TYR A 220 -9.55 -14.86 7.46
CA TYR A 220 -9.46 -14.34 8.82
C TYR A 220 -8.04 -14.51 9.37
N ASP A 221 -7.46 -15.71 9.22
CA ASP A 221 -6.11 -16.02 9.66
C ASP A 221 -5.05 -15.22 8.88
N ALA A 222 -5.21 -15.04 7.56
CA ALA A 222 -4.30 -14.19 6.80
C ALA A 222 -4.34 -12.72 7.27
N ILE A 223 -5.52 -12.18 7.61
CA ILE A 223 -5.64 -10.83 8.17
C ILE A 223 -4.95 -10.75 9.54
N LEU A 224 -5.11 -11.76 10.37
CA LEU A 224 -4.51 -11.83 11.70
C LEU A 224 -2.97 -11.92 11.62
N ASP A 225 -2.47 -12.88 10.85
CA ASP A 225 -1.07 -13.29 10.87
C ASP A 225 -0.19 -12.47 9.93
N GLN A 226 -0.71 -12.08 8.77
CA GLN A 226 0.06 -11.40 7.71
C GLN A 226 -0.22 -9.90 7.63
N VAL A 227 -1.40 -9.44 8.07
CA VAL A 227 -1.72 -8.01 8.16
C VAL A 227 -1.56 -7.50 9.60
N GLY A 228 -1.68 -8.35 10.61
CA GLY A 228 -1.55 -7.98 12.02
C GLY A 228 -2.80 -7.35 12.63
N LEU A 229 -3.91 -7.30 11.90
CA LEU A 229 -5.14 -6.68 12.38
C LEU A 229 -6.02 -7.70 13.10
N HIS A 230 -6.37 -7.38 14.34
CA HIS A 230 -7.25 -8.19 15.16
C HIS A 230 -8.71 -7.71 15.06
N PHE A 231 -9.64 -8.61 15.38
CA PHE A 231 -11.05 -8.30 15.55
C PHE A 231 -11.35 -8.11 17.05
N PRO A 232 -11.27 -6.88 17.60
CA PRO A 232 -11.39 -6.63 19.04
C PRO A 232 -12.76 -7.03 19.57
N GLY A 233 -12.79 -7.87 20.61
CA GLY A 233 -14.03 -8.46 21.14
C GLY A 233 -14.99 -7.50 21.86
N TYR A 234 -14.62 -6.23 22.10
CA TYR A 234 -15.45 -5.29 22.85
C TYR A 234 -16.59 -4.66 22.02
N ASN A 235 -16.43 -4.54 20.69
CA ASN A 235 -17.42 -3.97 19.77
C ASN A 235 -17.85 -4.97 18.69
N PHE A 236 -17.56 -6.25 18.91
CA PHE A 236 -17.68 -7.28 17.89
C PHE A 236 -18.36 -8.51 18.47
N ARG A 237 -19.58 -8.79 18.02
CA ARG A 237 -20.22 -10.07 18.31
C ARG A 237 -19.43 -11.15 17.58
N LYS A 238 -18.62 -11.91 18.32
CA LYS A 238 -18.11 -13.19 17.83
C LYS A 238 -19.19 -14.24 18.01
N PRO A 239 -19.47 -15.07 17.00
CA PRO A 239 -18.86 -15.10 15.66
C PRO A 239 -19.46 -14.07 14.67
N LEU A 240 -18.70 -13.69 13.64
CA LEU A 240 -19.11 -12.84 12.51
C LEU A 240 -20.30 -13.43 11.77
N LYS A 241 -21.29 -12.60 11.42
CA LYS A 241 -22.43 -13.06 10.63
C LYS A 241 -22.11 -13.02 9.15
N VAL A 242 -22.36 -14.13 8.47
CA VAL A 242 -22.29 -14.28 7.01
C VAL A 242 -23.67 -14.69 6.51
N ILE A 243 -24.19 -14.00 5.51
CA ILE A 243 -25.46 -14.37 4.86
C ILE A 243 -25.16 -14.65 3.39
N ILE A 244 -25.49 -15.87 2.93
CA ILE A 244 -25.43 -16.20 1.52
C ILE A 244 -26.68 -15.64 0.86
N PHE A 245 -26.52 -14.44 0.31
CA PHE A 245 -27.57 -13.57 -0.19
C PHE A 245 -26.94 -12.66 -1.25
N GLN A 246 -27.65 -12.40 -2.35
CA GLN A 246 -27.12 -11.58 -3.43
C GLN A 246 -26.95 -10.13 -2.94
N PRO A 247 -25.71 -9.62 -2.80
CA PRO A 247 -25.51 -8.24 -2.37
C PRO A 247 -25.98 -7.28 -3.46
N ALA A 248 -26.58 -6.16 -3.05
CA ALA A 248 -26.96 -5.11 -3.99
C ALA A 248 -25.70 -4.56 -4.69
N HIS A 249 -25.70 -4.57 -6.02
CA HIS A 249 -24.69 -3.94 -6.89
C HIS A 249 -23.26 -4.50 -6.84
N GLU A 250 -23.03 -5.70 -6.30
CA GLU A 250 -21.69 -6.29 -6.21
C GLU A 250 -21.70 -7.76 -6.68
N LEU A 251 -20.60 -8.16 -7.34
CA LEU A 251 -20.34 -9.55 -7.67
C LEU A 251 -19.56 -10.19 -6.51
N HIS A 252 -19.92 -11.42 -6.15
CA HIS A 252 -19.23 -12.28 -5.17
C HIS A 252 -19.48 -12.01 -3.68
N ALA A 253 -19.10 -10.86 -3.12
CA ALA A 253 -19.29 -10.59 -1.68
C ALA A 253 -19.30 -9.10 -1.34
N LYS A 254 -19.92 -8.72 -0.23
CA LYS A 254 -19.94 -7.32 0.28
C LYS A 254 -20.16 -7.29 1.78
N ILE A 255 -19.39 -6.49 2.52
CA ILE A 255 -19.66 -6.27 3.95
C ILE A 255 -20.46 -4.99 4.18
N TYR A 256 -21.43 -5.10 5.08
CA TYR A 256 -22.22 -4.00 5.59
C TYR A 256 -22.06 -3.89 7.11
N PHE A 257 -22.27 -2.72 7.69
CA PHE A 257 -22.12 -2.47 9.13
C PHE A 257 -23.43 -2.04 9.77
N SER A 258 -24.28 -3.00 10.16
CA SER A 258 -25.57 -2.70 10.80
C SER A 258 -25.33 -1.95 12.10
N GLN A 259 -26.17 -0.98 12.45
CA GLN A 259 -26.10 -0.37 13.77
C GLN A 259 -27.01 -1.12 14.73
N ASP A 260 -26.43 -1.74 15.76
CA ASP A 260 -27.18 -2.18 16.93
C ASP A 260 -26.82 -1.32 18.16
N GLN A 261 -27.43 -1.60 19.31
CA GLN A 261 -27.13 -0.86 20.55
C GLN A 261 -25.70 -1.10 21.08
N THR A 262 -24.99 -2.14 20.61
CA THR A 262 -23.60 -2.42 20.95
C THR A 262 -22.60 -1.73 20.02
N GLY A 263 -23.06 -1.19 18.89
CA GLY A 263 -22.27 -0.42 17.93
C GLY A 263 -22.50 -0.89 16.50
N TYR A 264 -21.46 -0.78 15.67
CA TYR A 264 -21.50 -1.27 14.30
C TYR A 264 -21.20 -2.77 14.27
N VAL A 265 -22.18 -3.57 13.85
CA VAL A 265 -22.06 -5.02 13.66
C VAL A 265 -21.83 -5.32 12.18
N PRO A 266 -20.66 -5.84 11.80
CA PRO A 266 -20.40 -6.24 10.43
C PRO A 266 -21.21 -7.49 10.05
N VAL A 267 -21.87 -7.44 8.89
CA VAL A 267 -22.55 -8.55 8.24
C VAL A 267 -21.98 -8.72 6.84
N LEU A 268 -21.40 -9.89 6.56
CA LEU A 268 -20.83 -10.20 5.25
C LEU A 268 -21.87 -10.90 4.39
N TYR A 269 -22.19 -10.33 3.24
CA TYR A 269 -22.99 -10.99 2.21
C TYR A 269 -22.11 -11.67 1.18
N VAL A 270 -22.51 -12.86 0.76
CA VAL A 270 -21.84 -13.61 -0.29
C VAL A 270 -22.88 -14.06 -1.31
N ASP A 271 -22.64 -13.72 -2.57
CA ASP A 271 -23.53 -14.03 -3.68
C ASP A 271 -23.60 -15.55 -3.91
N PRO A 272 -24.77 -16.19 -3.77
CA PRO A 272 -24.93 -17.62 -4.03
C PRO A 272 -24.55 -18.03 -5.46
N LEU A 273 -24.77 -17.18 -6.46
CA LEU A 273 -24.46 -17.50 -7.86
C LEU A 273 -22.95 -17.51 -8.13
N SER A 274 -22.19 -16.82 -7.29
CA SER A 274 -20.74 -16.77 -7.34
C SER A 274 -20.08 -17.97 -6.65
N LEU A 275 -20.80 -18.71 -5.81
CA LEU A 275 -20.26 -19.89 -5.13
C LEU A 275 -20.18 -21.06 -6.10
N THR A 276 -19.13 -21.11 -6.92
CA THR A 276 -18.80 -22.24 -7.77
C THR A 276 -17.32 -22.55 -7.66
N GLN A 277 -16.91 -23.78 -7.97
CA GLN A 277 -15.48 -24.14 -7.99
C GLN A 277 -14.68 -23.28 -8.98
N GLN A 278 -15.30 -22.84 -10.08
CA GLN A 278 -14.66 -21.99 -11.08
C GLN A 278 -14.43 -20.57 -10.54
N ASN A 279 -15.37 -20.05 -9.75
CA ASN A 279 -15.32 -18.70 -9.21
C ASN A 279 -14.67 -18.62 -7.83
N SER A 280 -14.27 -19.76 -7.22
CA SER A 280 -13.72 -19.78 -5.86
C SER A 280 -12.53 -18.82 -5.66
N PRO A 281 -11.60 -18.63 -6.62
CA PRO A 281 -10.51 -17.66 -6.44
C PRO A 281 -11.02 -16.22 -6.34
N ALA A 282 -12.02 -15.85 -7.16
CA ALA A 282 -12.61 -14.52 -7.14
C ALA A 282 -13.43 -14.27 -5.86
N VAL A 283 -14.16 -15.30 -5.40
CA VAL A 283 -14.87 -15.26 -4.11
C VAL A 283 -13.88 -15.11 -2.96
N ARG A 284 -12.77 -15.87 -2.94
CA ARG A 284 -11.72 -15.76 -1.92
C ARG A 284 -11.16 -14.34 -1.84
N LEU A 285 -10.74 -13.79 -2.98
CA LEU A 285 -10.19 -12.45 -3.08
C LEU A 285 -11.16 -11.41 -2.53
N LYS A 286 -12.44 -11.47 -2.94
CA LYS A 286 -13.46 -10.50 -2.51
C LYS A 286 -13.82 -10.67 -1.03
N VAL A 287 -13.94 -11.89 -0.53
CA VAL A 287 -14.18 -12.18 0.90
C VAL A 287 -13.04 -11.63 1.75
N GLY A 288 -11.79 -11.91 1.40
CA GLY A 288 -10.62 -11.38 2.11
C GLY A 288 -10.58 -9.85 2.11
N HIS A 289 -10.83 -9.22 0.97
CA HIS A 289 -10.92 -7.76 0.84
C HIS A 289 -11.99 -7.16 1.78
N GLU A 290 -13.19 -7.73 1.81
CA GLU A 290 -14.31 -7.23 2.62
C GLU A 290 -14.12 -7.54 4.12
N LEU A 291 -13.50 -8.68 4.48
CA LEU A 291 -13.15 -8.98 5.87
C LEU A 291 -12.04 -8.05 6.38
N LEU A 292 -11.05 -7.71 5.55
CA LEU A 292 -10.04 -6.72 5.92
C LEU A 292 -10.69 -5.36 6.14
N LYS A 293 -11.62 -4.94 5.27
CA LYS A 293 -12.44 -3.73 5.47
C LYS A 293 -13.16 -3.76 6.82
N ALA A 294 -13.71 -4.91 7.22
CA ALA A 294 -14.29 -5.13 8.54
C ALA A 294 -13.31 -4.82 9.67
N ALA A 295 -12.13 -5.46 9.63
CA ALA A 295 -11.10 -5.28 10.64
C ALA A 295 -10.66 -3.81 10.75
N GLN A 296 -10.37 -3.16 9.61
CA GLN A 296 -9.97 -1.75 9.55
C GLN A 296 -11.03 -0.83 10.17
N ASN A 297 -12.30 -1.03 9.83
CA ASN A 297 -13.39 -0.20 10.34
C ASN A 297 -13.57 -0.32 11.85
N LEU A 298 -13.30 -1.49 12.45
CA LEU A 298 -13.34 -1.63 13.91
C LEU A 298 -12.34 -0.72 14.60
N TYR A 299 -11.13 -0.59 14.04
CA TYR A 299 -10.13 0.34 14.54
C TYR A 299 -10.53 1.80 14.30
N ILE A 300 -11.06 2.12 13.12
CA ILE A 300 -11.51 3.49 12.80
C ILE A 300 -12.66 3.94 13.71
N TYR A 301 -13.66 3.08 13.97
CA TYR A 301 -14.80 3.41 14.84
C TYR A 301 -14.46 3.37 16.33
N ALA A 302 -13.40 2.66 16.73
CA ALA A 302 -12.88 2.71 18.09
C ALA A 302 -12.12 4.01 18.40
N ALA A 303 -11.67 4.74 17.38
CA ALA A 303 -11.01 6.03 17.57
C ALA A 303 -11.97 7.06 18.20
N THR A 304 -11.45 7.85 19.16
CA THR A 304 -12.24 8.83 19.92
C THR A 304 -12.78 9.99 19.06
N ASN A 305 -12.14 10.23 17.91
CA ASN A 305 -12.65 11.01 16.79
C ASN A 305 -12.45 10.15 15.53
N PRO A 306 -13.44 9.41 15.03
CA PRO A 306 -13.27 8.71 13.77
C PRO A 306 -12.97 9.78 12.73
N PRO A 307 -11.79 9.77 12.11
CA PRO A 307 -11.46 10.84 11.19
C PRO A 307 -12.36 10.68 9.97
N ALA A 308 -13.35 11.56 9.86
CA ALA A 308 -14.07 11.80 8.62
C ALA A 308 -13.16 12.48 7.56
N ASP A 309 -11.84 12.54 7.82
CA ASP A 309 -10.87 13.21 7.00
C ASP A 309 -10.46 12.28 5.83
N PRO A 310 -10.69 12.70 4.57
CA PRO A 310 -10.19 11.99 3.39
C PRO A 310 -8.67 11.73 3.41
N ALA A 311 -7.90 12.45 4.23
CA ALA A 311 -6.46 12.24 4.42
C ALA A 311 -6.08 10.81 4.85
N TYR A 312 -7.00 10.04 5.43
CA TYR A 312 -6.74 8.65 5.85
C TYR A 312 -7.13 7.60 4.80
N TRP A 313 -7.89 7.99 3.77
CA TRP A 313 -8.46 7.04 2.82
C TRP A 313 -7.42 6.35 1.97
N TRP A 314 -6.34 7.05 1.61
CA TRP A 314 -5.25 6.45 0.83
C TRP A 314 -4.69 5.24 1.59
N PHE A 315 -4.43 5.36 2.90
CA PHE A 315 -3.81 4.29 3.68
C PHE A 315 -4.71 3.06 3.73
N HIS A 316 -5.97 3.23 4.14
CA HIS A 316 -6.90 2.11 4.30
C HIS A 316 -7.20 1.38 2.99
N ARG A 317 -7.40 2.12 1.89
CA ARG A 317 -7.75 1.54 0.59
C ARG A 317 -6.53 0.95 -0.12
N SER A 318 -5.36 1.58 0.00
CA SER A 318 -4.12 1.03 -0.58
C SER A 318 -3.70 -0.24 0.15
N LEU A 319 -3.86 -0.29 1.47
CA LEU A 319 -3.68 -1.51 2.27
C LEU A 319 -4.61 -2.63 1.79
N ARG A 320 -5.89 -2.34 1.60
CA ARG A 320 -6.87 -3.31 1.06
C ARG A 320 -6.48 -3.81 -0.32
N SER A 321 -6.03 -2.92 -1.19
CA SER A 321 -5.62 -3.27 -2.55
C SER A 321 -4.38 -4.15 -2.54
N TRP A 322 -3.33 -3.79 -1.78
CA TRP A 322 -2.14 -4.62 -1.64
C TRP A 322 -2.49 -6.00 -1.07
N ALA A 323 -3.30 -6.05 -0.02
CA ALA A 323 -3.64 -7.30 0.66
C ALA A 323 -4.41 -8.31 -0.20
N GLU A 324 -4.93 -7.92 -1.37
CA GLU A 324 -5.51 -8.85 -2.35
C GLU A 324 -4.53 -9.98 -2.72
N GLU A 325 -3.21 -9.72 -2.68
CA GLU A 325 -2.19 -10.75 -2.92
C GLU A 325 -2.17 -11.86 -1.86
N LEU A 326 -2.61 -11.56 -0.64
CA LEU A 326 -2.71 -12.53 0.46
C LEU A 326 -3.90 -13.48 0.27
N PHE A 327 -4.89 -13.06 -0.51
CA PHE A 327 -6.14 -13.79 -0.75
C PHE A 327 -6.20 -14.41 -2.15
N ALA A 328 -5.18 -14.20 -2.99
CA ALA A 328 -5.12 -14.76 -4.32
C ALA A 328 -4.67 -16.23 -4.29
N ASP A 329 -5.37 -17.08 -5.05
CA ASP A 329 -4.96 -18.48 -5.28
C ASP A 329 -3.95 -18.63 -6.43
N ASP A 330 -3.77 -17.57 -7.24
CA ASP A 330 -2.91 -17.60 -8.41
C ASP A 330 -1.45 -17.39 -8.01
N SER A 331 -0.61 -18.41 -8.24
CA SER A 331 0.84 -18.30 -8.05
C SER A 331 1.50 -17.26 -8.96
N ASN A 332 0.81 -16.83 -10.02
CA ASN A 332 1.23 -15.76 -10.92
C ASN A 332 0.53 -14.43 -10.62
N TYR A 333 -0.08 -14.28 -9.46
CA TYR A 333 -0.65 -12.99 -9.06
C TYR A 333 0.47 -11.94 -9.02
N THR A 334 0.43 -11.00 -9.97
CA THR A 334 1.47 -9.97 -10.09
C THR A 334 1.07 -8.63 -9.51
N LYS A 335 -0.23 -8.30 -9.45
CA LYS A 335 -0.71 -6.97 -9.06
C LYS A 335 -2.20 -6.93 -8.68
N PRO A 336 -2.60 -6.00 -7.80
CA PRO A 336 -4.00 -5.75 -7.44
C PRO A 336 -4.94 -5.38 -8.57
N ALA A 337 -6.22 -5.70 -8.37
CA ALA A 337 -7.28 -5.31 -9.28
C ALA A 337 -7.32 -3.77 -9.42
N GLY A 338 -7.32 -3.30 -10.67
CA GLY A 338 -7.38 -1.86 -10.98
C GLY A 338 -6.05 -1.10 -10.87
N PHE A 339 -4.94 -1.75 -10.46
CA PHE A 339 -3.61 -1.14 -10.43
C PHE A 339 -3.19 -0.58 -11.80
N ASP A 340 -3.38 -1.36 -12.88
CA ASP A 340 -3.00 -1.00 -14.26
C ASP A 340 -3.64 0.27 -14.79
N THR A 341 -4.77 0.68 -14.21
CA THR A 341 -5.43 1.91 -14.61
C THR A 341 -4.84 3.15 -13.95
N ASN A 342 -4.01 2.98 -12.91
CA ASN A 342 -3.39 4.07 -12.14
C ASN A 342 -1.95 3.76 -11.66
N PRO A 343 -1.05 3.21 -12.48
CA PRO A 343 0.34 2.92 -12.07
C PRO A 343 1.14 4.19 -11.73
N MET A 344 0.66 5.40 -12.06
CA MET A 344 1.36 6.63 -11.69
C MET A 344 0.82 7.30 -10.41
N ALA A 345 -0.04 6.62 -9.64
CA ALA A 345 -0.65 7.21 -8.46
C ALA A 345 0.39 7.76 -7.45
N ALA A 346 1.47 7.03 -7.20
CA ALA A 346 2.50 7.46 -6.25
C ALA A 346 3.25 8.73 -6.67
N PHE A 347 3.37 9.00 -7.96
CA PHE A 347 3.90 10.28 -8.46
C PHE A 347 2.97 11.46 -8.14
N GLY A 348 1.69 11.19 -7.85
CA GLY A 348 0.69 12.16 -7.43
C GLY A 348 0.66 12.47 -5.92
N GLY A 349 1.46 11.80 -5.10
CA GLY A 349 1.54 12.06 -3.66
C GLY A 349 0.57 11.27 -2.78
N LEU A 350 0.52 11.58 -1.47
CA LEU A 350 -0.46 10.97 -0.56
C LEU A 350 -1.90 11.42 -0.81
N GLN A 351 -2.08 12.56 -1.48
CA GLN A 351 -3.35 13.24 -1.56
C GLN A 351 -4.10 13.02 -2.88
N ALA A 352 -5.40 12.77 -2.77
CA ALA A 352 -6.39 13.40 -3.65
C ALA A 352 -7.61 13.95 -2.88
N PRO A 353 -7.49 14.71 -1.76
CA PRO A 353 -8.64 15.35 -1.16
C PRO A 353 -9.03 16.55 -2.02
N GLY A 354 -10.32 16.57 -2.35
CA GLY A 354 -10.90 17.54 -3.28
C GLY A 354 -11.22 16.96 -4.67
N GLN A 355 -10.72 15.76 -4.99
CA GLN A 355 -11.11 15.01 -6.19
C GLN A 355 -12.04 13.89 -5.73
N GLY A 356 -13.29 13.85 -6.20
CA GLY A 356 -14.35 12.99 -5.63
C GLY A 356 -14.03 11.49 -5.45
N LEU A 357 -14.90 10.76 -4.76
CA LEU A 357 -14.77 9.34 -4.35
C LEU A 357 -14.12 8.41 -5.40
N VAL A 358 -14.48 8.56 -6.68
CA VAL A 358 -13.97 7.76 -7.81
C VAL A 358 -12.47 7.95 -8.04
N ASN A 359 -11.97 9.18 -7.95
CA ASN A 359 -10.54 9.47 -8.12
C ASN A 359 -9.74 8.96 -6.92
N GLY A 360 -10.31 9.03 -5.71
CA GLY A 360 -9.71 8.46 -4.51
C GLY A 360 -9.56 6.92 -4.56
N LEU A 361 -10.55 6.20 -5.12
CA LEU A 361 -10.44 4.74 -5.33
C LEU A 361 -9.28 4.39 -6.27
N LYS A 362 -9.29 5.02 -7.45
CA LYS A 362 -8.26 4.84 -8.48
C LYS A 362 -6.85 5.11 -7.96
N HIS A 363 -6.70 6.23 -7.25
CA HIS A 363 -5.44 6.59 -6.61
C HIS A 363 -4.97 5.52 -5.62
N SER A 364 -5.88 5.01 -4.78
CA SER A 364 -5.54 3.99 -3.78
C SER A 364 -5.11 2.66 -4.38
N HIS A 365 -5.64 2.29 -5.55
CA HIS A 365 -5.18 1.07 -6.25
C HIS A 365 -3.72 1.21 -6.67
N GLY A 366 -3.31 2.34 -7.24
CA GLY A 366 -1.92 2.59 -7.60
C GLY A 366 -0.99 2.71 -6.38
N MET A 367 -1.47 3.34 -5.32
CA MET A 367 -0.74 3.47 -4.05
C MET A 367 -0.53 2.15 -3.30
N SER A 368 -1.14 1.05 -3.74
CA SER A 368 -0.86 -0.30 -3.21
C SER A 368 0.62 -0.70 -3.36
N ALA A 369 1.35 -0.11 -4.31
CA ALA A 369 2.79 -0.34 -4.47
C ALA A 369 3.59 0.13 -3.25
N VAL A 370 3.14 1.18 -2.56
CA VAL A 370 3.76 1.67 -1.33
C VAL A 370 3.68 0.59 -0.25
N PHE A 371 2.53 -0.06 -0.06
CA PHE A 371 2.42 -1.18 0.88
C PHE A 371 3.28 -2.36 0.47
N LYS A 372 3.36 -2.68 -0.83
CA LYS A 372 4.28 -3.72 -1.31
C LYS A 372 5.73 -3.42 -0.90
N TYR A 373 6.16 -2.16 -1.01
CA TYR A 373 7.47 -1.71 -0.56
C TYR A 373 7.64 -1.80 0.95
N LEU A 374 6.69 -1.26 1.72
CA LEU A 374 6.73 -1.24 3.19
C LEU A 374 6.83 -2.66 3.77
N MET A 375 6.21 -3.64 3.12
CA MET A 375 6.27 -5.03 3.56
C MET A 375 7.62 -5.72 3.23
N THR A 376 8.51 -5.06 2.48
CA THR A 376 9.91 -5.49 2.33
C THR A 376 10.82 -4.97 3.44
N ASP A 377 10.35 -4.02 4.25
CA ASP A 377 11.07 -3.49 5.40
C ASP A 377 10.97 -4.48 6.58
N PRO A 378 12.12 -4.98 7.11
CA PRO A 378 12.11 -5.93 8.22
C PRO A 378 11.50 -5.38 9.52
N GLY A 379 11.56 -4.06 9.74
CA GLY A 379 11.05 -3.37 10.92
C GLY A 379 9.56 -3.04 10.84
N PHE A 380 8.98 -2.99 9.64
CA PHE A 380 7.56 -2.74 9.45
C PHE A 380 6.71 -4.01 9.62
N GLY A 381 6.63 -4.88 8.61
CA GLY A 381 5.86 -6.12 8.64
C GLY A 381 4.40 -6.00 9.19
N PRO A 382 3.79 -7.13 9.63
CA PRO A 382 2.44 -7.13 10.21
C PRO A 382 2.32 -6.27 11.49
N GLY A 383 3.38 -6.25 12.31
CA GLY A 383 3.43 -5.45 13.54
C GLY A 383 3.39 -3.95 13.30
N GLY A 384 3.99 -3.49 12.18
CA GLY A 384 3.99 -2.11 11.74
C GLY A 384 2.60 -1.63 11.35
N ILE A 385 1.85 -2.42 10.58
CA ILE A 385 0.45 -2.09 10.21
C ILE A 385 -0.42 -1.93 11.46
N PHE A 386 -0.38 -2.90 12.38
CA PHE A 386 -1.11 -2.79 13.65
C PHE A 386 -0.67 -1.55 14.44
N GLY A 387 0.64 -1.30 14.50
CA GLY A 387 1.22 -0.14 15.16
C GLY A 387 0.69 1.19 14.62
N VAL A 388 0.54 1.30 13.28
CA VAL A 388 -0.04 2.48 12.63
C VAL A 388 -1.49 2.69 13.08
N TYR A 389 -2.34 1.67 12.98
CA TYR A 389 -3.74 1.75 13.43
C TYR A 389 -3.85 2.07 14.92
N TYR A 390 -3.01 1.45 15.75
CA TYR A 390 -3.01 1.68 17.19
C TYR A 390 -2.74 3.15 17.53
N ARG A 391 -1.76 3.78 16.89
CA ARG A 391 -1.44 5.20 17.11
C ARG A 391 -2.52 6.12 16.56
N MET A 392 -3.02 5.85 15.36
CA MET A 392 -4.13 6.63 14.78
C MET A 392 -5.32 6.70 15.75
N MET A 393 -5.65 5.59 16.42
CA MET A 393 -6.75 5.55 17.39
C MET A 393 -6.44 6.20 18.74
N THR A 394 -5.25 5.94 19.29
CA THR A 394 -4.92 6.29 20.68
C THR A 394 -4.29 7.68 20.81
N GLU A 395 -3.61 8.15 19.78
CA GLU A 395 -2.85 9.41 19.75
C GLU A 395 -3.49 10.46 18.82
N ASN A 396 -4.48 10.09 18.00
CA ASN A 396 -5.18 11.00 17.07
C ASN A 396 -4.20 11.72 16.11
N VAL A 397 -3.24 10.95 15.56
CA VAL A 397 -2.25 11.38 14.57
C VAL A 397 -2.67 11.00 13.14
N THR A 398 -2.01 11.55 12.11
CA THR A 398 -2.28 11.12 10.72
C THR A 398 -1.72 9.71 10.45
N SER A 399 -2.16 9.05 9.37
CA SER A 399 -1.57 7.77 8.97
C SER A 399 -0.09 7.88 8.63
N LEU A 400 0.35 9.03 8.11
CA LEU A 400 1.77 9.27 7.81
C LEU A 400 2.58 9.45 9.09
N ASP A 401 2.14 10.30 10.03
CA ASP A 401 2.85 10.48 11.31
C ASP A 401 2.96 9.14 12.08
N ALA A 402 1.90 8.32 11.98
CA ALA A 402 1.89 7.00 12.57
C ALA A 402 2.84 6.02 11.87
N LEU A 403 2.98 6.14 10.54
CA LEU A 403 3.85 5.32 9.70
C LEU A 403 5.33 5.67 9.87
N ASP A 404 5.67 6.97 9.90
CA ASP A 404 7.05 7.47 9.98
C ASP A 404 7.77 6.95 11.23
N GLU A 405 7.05 6.77 12.33
CA GLU A 405 7.59 6.21 13.57
C GLU A 405 7.59 4.67 13.64
N LYS A 406 7.05 4.01 12.61
CA LYS A 406 7.04 2.54 12.49
C LYS A 406 8.03 2.01 11.48
N ILE A 407 8.51 2.86 10.58
CA ILE A 407 9.58 2.53 9.66
C ILE A 407 10.91 2.94 10.33
N GLU A 408 11.94 2.09 10.24
CA GLU A 408 13.23 2.39 10.85
C GLU A 408 13.99 3.49 10.09
N SER A 409 13.76 3.56 8.78
CA SER A 409 14.35 4.57 7.89
C SER A 409 13.53 5.86 7.90
N PRO A 410 14.18 7.04 7.92
CA PRO A 410 13.48 8.32 7.88
C PRO A 410 12.88 8.60 6.50
N LEU A 411 11.89 9.50 6.44
CA LEU A 411 11.09 9.79 5.25
C LEU A 411 11.92 10.16 4.02
N GLU A 412 12.95 10.99 4.20
CA GLU A 412 13.90 11.39 3.16
C GLU A 412 14.75 10.23 2.60
N THR A 413 14.76 9.08 3.27
CA THR A 413 15.50 7.89 2.83
C THR A 413 14.58 6.85 2.22
N TRP A 414 13.50 6.48 2.91
CA TRP A 414 12.65 5.39 2.42
C TRP A 414 11.75 5.80 1.26
N TRP A 415 11.37 7.08 1.15
CA TRP A 415 10.51 7.53 0.05
C TRP A 415 11.23 7.54 -1.31
N PRO A 416 12.48 8.04 -1.44
CA PRO A 416 13.29 7.81 -2.64
C PRO A 416 13.60 6.33 -2.88
N GLY A 417 13.84 5.56 -1.81
CA GLY A 417 14.03 4.11 -1.87
C GLY A 417 12.83 3.38 -2.47
N PHE A 418 11.62 3.80 -2.13
CA PHE A 418 10.37 3.32 -2.74
C PHE A 418 10.36 3.59 -4.24
N PHE A 419 10.59 4.83 -4.69
CA PHE A 419 10.60 5.16 -6.11
C PHE A 419 11.68 4.39 -6.87
N LYS A 420 12.84 4.14 -6.24
CA LYS A 420 13.88 3.31 -6.81
C LYS A 420 13.39 1.90 -7.12
N LYS A 421 12.94 1.17 -6.09
CA LYS A 421 12.40 -0.19 -6.27
C LYS A 421 11.20 -0.23 -7.22
N TYR A 422 10.39 0.83 -7.22
CA TYR A 422 9.23 0.94 -8.10
C TYR A 422 9.63 1.05 -9.57
N MET A 423 10.60 1.91 -9.90
CA MET A 423 11.08 2.12 -11.26
C MET A 423 11.97 0.99 -11.77
N ASP A 424 12.70 0.32 -10.88
CA ASP A 424 13.46 -0.91 -11.18
C ASP A 424 12.53 -2.12 -11.46
N GLY A 425 11.22 -1.95 -11.29
CA GLY A 425 10.22 -2.98 -11.57
C GLY A 425 10.08 -4.03 -10.47
N GLU A 426 10.72 -3.86 -9.31
CA GLU A 426 10.74 -4.85 -8.22
C GLU A 426 9.37 -5.02 -7.52
N LEU A 427 8.49 -4.02 -7.57
CA LEU A 427 7.22 -4.05 -6.84
C LEU A 427 6.07 -4.66 -7.65
N TYR A 428 5.83 -4.19 -8.88
CA TYR A 428 4.76 -4.68 -9.77
C TYR A 428 5.13 -4.65 -11.27
N ALA A 429 6.43 -4.55 -11.61
CA ALA A 429 6.93 -4.55 -12.98
C ALA A 429 6.17 -3.61 -13.95
N VAL A 430 6.09 -2.32 -13.59
CA VAL A 430 5.47 -1.29 -14.44
C VAL A 430 6.25 -1.19 -15.75
N ASN A 431 5.54 -1.05 -16.88
CA ASN A 431 6.19 -0.86 -18.17
C ASN A 431 7.03 0.42 -18.14
N VAL A 432 8.35 0.29 -18.36
CA VAL A 432 9.30 1.41 -18.31
C VAL A 432 9.02 2.51 -19.34
N ASP A 433 8.40 2.18 -20.48
CA ASP A 433 8.01 3.17 -21.50
C ASP A 433 6.97 4.16 -20.95
N LEU A 434 6.16 3.72 -19.99
CA LEU A 434 5.14 4.58 -19.36
C LEU A 434 5.78 5.77 -18.62
N PHE A 435 6.96 5.57 -18.03
CA PHE A 435 7.67 6.64 -17.31
C PHE A 435 8.13 7.75 -18.27
N LYS A 436 8.55 7.39 -19.48
CA LYS A 436 8.90 8.34 -20.53
C LYS A 436 7.66 9.05 -21.08
N ASP A 437 6.56 8.32 -21.32
CA ASP A 437 5.31 8.88 -21.85
C ASP A 437 4.64 9.90 -20.92
N LEU A 438 4.96 9.87 -19.62
CA LEU A 438 4.36 10.71 -18.58
C LEU A 438 5.35 11.68 -17.94
N GLU A 439 6.40 12.06 -18.67
CA GLU A 439 7.33 13.10 -18.28
C GLU A 439 6.64 14.47 -18.11
N SER A 440 7.07 15.21 -17.09
CA SER A 440 6.62 16.57 -16.76
C SER A 440 7.35 17.64 -17.58
N GLY A 441 8.47 17.29 -18.22
CA GLY A 441 9.25 18.18 -19.07
C GLY A 441 10.40 17.43 -19.74
N ALA A 442 10.88 18.00 -20.85
CA ALA A 442 11.97 17.44 -21.64
C ALA A 442 12.95 18.55 -22.04
N TRP A 443 14.23 18.21 -22.12
CA TRP A 443 15.29 19.07 -22.63
C TRP A 443 16.24 18.29 -23.52
N ASP A 444 16.43 18.72 -24.76
CA ASP A 444 17.40 18.13 -25.68
C ASP A 444 18.68 18.96 -25.68
N ILE A 445 19.78 18.36 -25.20
CA ILE A 445 21.10 19.00 -25.18
C ILE A 445 21.61 19.21 -26.60
N GLN A 446 21.97 20.45 -26.94
CA GLN A 446 22.60 20.83 -28.21
C GLN A 446 24.11 21.06 -28.07
N GLY A 447 24.60 21.29 -26.85
CA GLY A 447 26.02 21.36 -26.52
C GLY A 447 26.34 22.15 -25.24
N PRO A 448 27.62 22.30 -24.87
CA PRO A 448 28.04 22.87 -23.58
C PRO A 448 27.81 24.38 -23.46
N ASP A 449 27.54 25.06 -24.57
CA ASP A 449 27.15 26.48 -24.59
C ASP A 449 25.64 26.68 -24.34
N ASP A 450 24.86 25.60 -24.16
CA ASP A 450 23.45 25.71 -23.84
C ASP A 450 23.23 26.44 -22.52
N SER A 451 22.16 27.25 -22.50
CA SER A 451 21.69 27.78 -21.23
C SER A 451 21.14 26.64 -20.38
N PRO A 452 21.32 26.69 -19.05
CA PRO A 452 20.69 25.74 -18.15
C PRO A 452 19.20 25.56 -18.45
N ALA A 453 18.73 24.32 -18.44
CA ALA A 453 17.31 24.04 -18.51
C ALA A 453 16.69 24.23 -17.13
N GLU A 454 15.70 25.11 -17.07
CA GLU A 454 15.07 25.51 -15.83
C GLU A 454 13.59 25.09 -15.81
N PHE A 455 13.29 24.11 -14.97
CA PHE A 455 11.97 23.54 -14.79
C PHE A 455 11.37 24.04 -13.48
N TYR A 456 10.63 25.15 -13.58
CA TYR A 456 10.02 25.81 -12.43
C TYR A 456 8.57 25.40 -12.19
N SER A 457 8.24 25.08 -10.94
CA SER A 457 6.87 24.84 -10.46
C SER A 457 5.91 25.99 -10.85
N ARG A 458 6.37 27.24 -10.69
CA ARG A 458 5.65 28.48 -11.02
C ARG A 458 5.44 28.75 -12.52
N TYR A 459 6.11 28.03 -13.42
CA TYR A 459 6.05 28.26 -14.87
C TYR A 459 5.58 27.05 -15.68
N GLY A 460 4.53 26.38 -15.21
CA GLY A 460 3.74 25.45 -16.04
C GLY A 460 3.92 23.97 -15.72
N ILE A 461 4.89 23.60 -14.89
CA ILE A 461 4.99 22.24 -14.33
C ILE A 461 3.94 22.06 -13.23
N GLY A 462 3.70 23.10 -12.44
CA GLY A 462 2.77 23.06 -11.30
C GLY A 462 3.46 22.59 -10.01
N ASN A 463 2.74 22.70 -8.91
CA ASN A 463 3.27 22.36 -7.59
C ASN A 463 3.43 20.84 -7.42
N TYR A 464 4.29 20.45 -6.49
CA TYR A 464 4.44 19.08 -6.03
C TYR A 464 3.43 18.81 -4.91
N PRO A 465 2.64 17.74 -5.03
CA PRO A 465 1.92 17.17 -3.89
C PRO A 465 2.88 16.76 -2.77
N ASP A 466 2.34 16.65 -1.55
CA ASP A 466 3.07 16.06 -0.43
C ASP A 466 3.43 14.61 -0.75
N LEU A 467 4.68 14.23 -0.49
CA LEU A 467 5.23 12.90 -0.81
C LEU A 467 5.04 12.50 -2.27
N SER A 468 5.46 13.33 -3.22
CA SER A 468 5.24 13.09 -4.66
C SER A 468 6.55 13.04 -5.44
N ALA A 469 6.46 12.75 -6.73
CA ALA A 469 7.60 12.84 -7.62
C ALA A 469 7.18 13.28 -9.02
N ARG A 470 8.14 13.82 -9.78
CA ARG A 470 7.98 14.13 -11.20
C ARG A 470 9.17 13.65 -12.01
N ILE A 471 8.90 13.28 -13.25
CA ILE A 471 9.89 12.76 -14.18
C ILE A 471 10.21 13.86 -15.20
N PHE A 472 11.48 14.09 -15.46
CA PHE A 472 11.96 14.97 -16.53
C PHE A 472 12.91 14.17 -17.41
N SER A 473 12.95 14.45 -18.70
CA SER A 473 13.90 13.80 -19.60
C SER A 473 14.95 14.76 -20.13
N VAL A 474 16.14 14.21 -20.33
CA VAL A 474 17.28 14.86 -20.96
C VAL A 474 17.70 14.03 -22.16
N GLY A 475 17.47 14.55 -23.36
CA GLY A 475 17.81 13.87 -24.61
C GLY A 475 19.32 13.88 -24.88
N LEU A 476 19.87 12.70 -25.16
CA LEU A 476 21.31 12.46 -25.38
C LEU A 476 21.70 12.35 -26.86
N THR A 477 20.74 12.40 -27.80
CA THR A 477 21.03 12.09 -29.21
C THR A 477 21.39 13.29 -30.07
N SER A 478 21.23 14.50 -29.54
CA SER A 478 21.36 15.75 -30.31
C SER A 478 22.77 16.35 -30.27
N TYR A 479 23.64 15.82 -29.41
CA TYR A 479 25.00 16.30 -29.18
C TYR A 479 25.97 15.11 -29.07
N ASP A 480 27.21 15.31 -29.53
CA ASP A 480 28.30 14.34 -29.46
C ASP A 480 29.09 14.63 -28.18
N PHE A 481 28.88 13.82 -27.14
CA PHE A 481 29.44 14.06 -25.82
C PHE A 481 30.92 13.66 -25.76
N ASP A 482 31.73 14.47 -25.09
CA ASP A 482 33.12 14.13 -24.75
C ASP A 482 33.18 13.41 -23.38
N ASP A 483 34.27 12.70 -23.09
CA ASP A 483 34.48 12.00 -21.81
C ASP A 483 34.47 12.96 -20.59
N ASP A 484 34.78 14.23 -20.83
CA ASP A 484 34.84 15.30 -19.82
C ASP A 484 33.48 15.99 -19.59
N ASP A 485 32.44 15.62 -20.36
CA ASP A 485 31.11 16.20 -20.24
C ASP A 485 30.32 15.61 -19.06
N VAL A 486 29.76 16.50 -18.26
CA VAL A 486 29.01 16.18 -17.04
C VAL A 486 27.66 16.87 -17.06
N ILE A 487 26.59 16.09 -16.88
CA ILE A 487 25.23 16.62 -16.70
C ILE A 487 24.96 16.75 -15.20
N LYS A 488 24.59 17.96 -14.77
CA LYS A 488 24.32 18.30 -13.37
C LYS A 488 22.83 18.56 -13.18
N PHE A 489 22.26 17.93 -12.17
CA PHE A 489 20.87 18.09 -11.74
C PHE A 489 20.85 18.71 -10.35
N THR A 490 20.13 19.81 -10.20
CA THR A 490 19.95 20.47 -8.89
C THR A 490 18.48 20.71 -8.64
N ALA A 491 17.93 20.03 -7.63
CA ALA A 491 16.56 20.29 -7.15
C ALA A 491 16.61 21.26 -5.97
N THR A 492 15.80 22.31 -6.03
CA THR A 492 15.70 23.31 -4.96
C THR A 492 14.24 23.64 -4.67
N SER A 493 13.96 24.11 -3.46
CA SER A 493 12.64 24.60 -3.10
C SER A 493 12.74 25.73 -2.07
N PRO A 494 11.90 26.78 -2.16
CA PRO A 494 11.72 27.72 -1.07
C PRO A 494 10.75 27.19 0.01
N THR A 495 10.02 26.11 -0.26
CA THR A 495 8.96 25.58 0.63
C THR A 495 9.29 24.21 1.23
N VAL A 496 10.26 23.48 0.67
CA VAL A 496 10.69 22.17 1.13
C VAL A 496 12.15 22.24 1.57
N GLU A 497 12.47 21.63 2.72
CA GLU A 497 13.84 21.53 3.19
C GLU A 497 14.68 20.65 2.25
N GLN A 498 15.95 21.03 2.03
CA GLN A 498 16.80 20.40 1.01
C GLN A 498 17.00 18.90 1.21
N ASP A 499 17.00 18.43 2.46
CA ASP A 499 17.19 17.02 2.79
C ASP A 499 16.00 16.15 2.34
N PHE A 500 14.81 16.74 2.16
CA PHE A 500 13.63 16.03 1.63
C PHE A 500 13.55 16.04 0.10
N LEU A 501 14.51 16.67 -0.59
CA LEU A 501 14.59 16.69 -2.06
C LEU A 501 15.67 15.74 -2.55
N THR A 502 15.26 14.78 -3.37
CA THR A 502 16.18 13.84 -4.03
C THR A 502 15.94 13.82 -5.53
N VAL A 503 17.01 13.80 -6.32
CA VAL A 503 16.96 13.47 -7.75
C VAL A 503 17.46 12.04 -7.92
N LEU A 504 16.63 11.14 -8.43
CA LEU A 504 17.06 9.83 -8.96
C LEU A 504 17.30 9.99 -10.46
N ALA A 505 18.34 9.38 -11.01
CA ALA A 505 18.58 9.37 -12.45
C ALA A 505 18.62 7.96 -13.03
N TYR A 506 18.02 7.81 -14.21
CA TYR A 506 18.01 6.58 -14.98
C TYR A 506 18.39 6.85 -16.43
N ALA A 507 19.24 6.01 -17.02
CA ALA A 507 19.39 5.97 -18.47
C ALA A 507 18.21 5.19 -19.07
N TRP A 508 17.58 5.72 -20.11
CA TRP A 508 16.39 5.14 -20.72
C TRP A 508 16.57 4.87 -22.21
N LYS A 509 16.00 3.76 -22.65
CA LYS A 509 15.72 3.41 -24.04
C LYS A 509 14.44 2.57 -24.09
N PRO A 510 13.79 2.41 -25.26
CA PRO A 510 12.55 1.64 -25.34
C PRO A 510 12.67 0.24 -24.72
N GLY A 511 11.83 -0.03 -23.73
CA GLY A 511 11.79 -1.30 -22.99
C GLY A 511 12.92 -1.56 -22.00
N ASP A 512 13.81 -0.61 -21.73
CA ASP A 512 14.90 -0.77 -20.75
C ASP A 512 15.17 0.52 -19.94
N LEU A 513 15.48 0.34 -18.66
CA LEU A 513 15.74 1.42 -17.71
C LEU A 513 16.92 1.02 -16.82
N LEU A 514 17.99 1.83 -16.84
CA LEU A 514 19.20 1.59 -16.06
C LEU A 514 19.34 2.67 -14.98
N TYR A 515 19.34 2.25 -13.72
CA TYR A 515 19.61 3.16 -12.61
C TYR A 515 21.05 3.67 -12.65
N ILE A 516 21.24 4.99 -12.58
CA ILE A 516 22.55 5.65 -12.59
C ILE A 516 22.95 6.05 -11.16
N GLY A 517 22.06 6.73 -10.43
CA GLY A 517 22.40 7.24 -9.11
C GLY A 517 21.34 8.17 -8.52
N HIS A 518 21.59 8.67 -7.32
CA HIS A 518 20.73 9.66 -6.67
C HIS A 518 21.47 10.60 -5.74
N ALA A 519 21.00 11.85 -5.65
CA ALA A 519 21.44 12.86 -4.69
C ALA A 519 20.49 14.07 -4.73
N SER A 520 20.60 14.97 -3.75
CA SER A 520 19.92 16.29 -3.81
C SER A 520 20.50 17.20 -4.90
N ALA A 521 21.82 17.07 -5.15
CA ALA A 521 22.51 17.60 -6.32
C ALA A 521 23.33 16.46 -6.95
N LEU A 522 22.90 16.00 -8.12
CA LEU A 522 23.45 14.84 -8.80
C LEU A 522 24.30 15.26 -10.01
N GLN A 523 25.44 14.60 -10.20
CA GLN A 523 26.30 14.78 -11.37
C GLN A 523 26.48 13.45 -12.07
N ILE A 524 26.34 13.46 -13.40
CA ILE A 524 26.46 12.26 -14.24
C ILE A 524 27.51 12.55 -15.31
N GLY A 525 28.65 11.87 -15.22
CA GLY A 525 29.69 11.85 -16.25
C GLY A 525 29.60 10.59 -17.10
N ASP A 526 30.67 10.30 -17.85
CA ASP A 526 30.78 9.10 -18.71
C ASP A 526 29.59 8.94 -19.69
N ILE A 527 29.00 10.06 -20.15
CA ILE A 527 27.84 10.07 -21.05
C ILE A 527 28.06 9.27 -22.34
N PRO A 528 29.26 9.26 -22.96
CA PRO A 528 29.53 8.42 -24.13
C PRO A 528 29.26 6.93 -23.91
N ILE A 529 29.47 6.41 -22.69
CA ILE A 529 29.20 5.00 -22.37
C ILE A 529 27.70 4.70 -22.48
N LEU A 530 26.86 5.63 -22.01
CA LEU A 530 25.40 5.48 -22.05
C LEU A 530 24.89 5.53 -23.50
N THR A 531 25.37 6.49 -24.30
CA THR A 531 24.95 6.63 -25.70
C THR A 531 25.46 5.46 -26.56
N ASP A 532 26.68 4.97 -26.34
CA ASP A 532 27.22 3.77 -27.00
C ASP A 532 26.43 2.49 -26.65
N ALA A 533 25.91 2.40 -25.42
CA ALA A 533 25.00 1.33 -24.99
C ALA A 533 23.56 1.48 -25.54
N GLY A 534 23.31 2.54 -26.31
CA GLY A 534 22.05 2.80 -27.00
C GLY A 534 20.98 3.48 -26.14
N TYR A 535 21.34 4.03 -24.99
CA TYR A 535 20.43 4.89 -24.21
C TYR A 535 20.26 6.24 -24.90
N THR A 536 19.02 6.70 -25.02
CA THR A 536 18.68 7.93 -25.75
C THR A 536 18.36 9.09 -24.82
N ASP A 537 18.00 8.80 -23.58
CA ASP A 537 17.55 9.78 -22.61
C ASP A 537 18.12 9.48 -21.21
N ILE A 538 18.26 10.52 -20.40
CA ILE A 538 18.31 10.40 -18.94
C ILE A 538 16.97 10.85 -18.38
N LEU A 539 16.31 9.99 -17.60
CA LEU A 539 15.13 10.33 -16.82
C LEU A 539 15.56 10.79 -15.43
N ALA A 540 15.36 12.06 -15.12
CA ALA A 540 15.53 12.65 -13.80
C ALA A 540 14.21 12.63 -13.03
N VAL A 541 14.16 11.88 -11.94
CA VAL A 541 12.99 11.73 -11.07
C VAL A 541 13.22 12.57 -9.84
N VAL A 542 12.55 13.72 -9.77
CA VAL A 542 12.64 14.64 -8.64
C VAL A 542 11.60 14.21 -7.63
N VAL A 543 12.06 13.76 -6.46
CA VAL A 543 11.26 13.25 -5.36
C VAL A 543 11.14 14.34 -4.29
N ASN A 544 9.91 14.71 -3.97
CA ASN A 544 9.56 15.49 -2.79
C ASN A 544 9.17 14.52 -1.68
N SER A 545 10.01 14.37 -0.66
CA SER A 545 9.74 13.53 0.50
C SER A 545 9.05 14.29 1.63
N ASP A 546 8.77 15.58 1.46
CA ASP A 546 8.10 16.38 2.49
C ASP A 546 6.62 15.99 2.58
N GLY A 547 6.16 15.82 3.81
CA GLY A 547 4.87 15.24 4.15
C GLY A 547 4.27 15.86 5.41
N VAL A 548 4.08 17.18 5.43
CA VAL A 548 3.60 17.90 6.62
C VAL A 548 2.09 18.15 6.56
N PRO A 549 1.30 17.66 7.54
CA PRO A 549 -0.11 18.00 7.65
C PRO A 549 -0.35 19.50 7.96
N PRO A 550 -1.40 20.13 7.41
CA PRO A 550 -2.33 19.58 6.43
C PRO A 550 -1.63 19.42 5.09
N PHE A 551 -1.72 18.24 4.47
CA PHE A 551 -1.15 18.03 3.14
C PHE A 551 -1.84 19.03 2.18
N THR A 552 -1.07 19.93 1.59
CA THR A 552 -1.61 21.13 0.91
C THR A 552 -1.47 21.08 -0.60
N ASN A 553 -0.65 20.17 -1.13
CA ASN A 553 -0.27 20.11 -2.55
C ASN A 553 0.33 21.41 -3.10
N THR A 554 1.12 22.13 -2.30
CA THR A 554 1.68 23.42 -2.69
C THR A 554 3.20 23.51 -2.67
N ALA A 555 3.93 22.39 -2.61
CA ALA A 555 5.39 22.46 -2.64
C ALA A 555 5.89 23.02 -3.98
N GLU A 556 6.66 24.10 -3.92
CA GLU A 556 7.30 24.73 -5.07
C GLU A 556 8.68 24.10 -5.25
N VAL A 557 8.80 23.06 -6.07
CA VAL A 557 10.11 22.45 -6.37
C VAL A 557 10.54 22.84 -7.77
N ASP A 558 11.76 23.35 -7.86
CA ASP A 558 12.41 23.82 -9.08
C ASP A 558 13.58 22.88 -9.41
N LEU A 559 13.67 22.43 -10.66
CA LEU A 559 14.79 21.61 -11.17
C LEU A 559 15.62 22.42 -12.16
N LEU A 560 16.93 22.47 -11.91
CA LEU A 560 17.94 23.01 -12.81
C LEU A 560 18.74 21.85 -13.42
N ILE A 561 18.92 21.86 -14.74
CA ILE A 561 19.77 20.90 -15.45
C ILE A 561 20.82 21.66 -16.26
N GLU A 562 22.09 21.29 -16.09
CA GLU A 562 23.23 21.95 -16.74
C GLU A 562 24.15 20.92 -17.38
N LEU A 563 24.61 21.19 -18.61
CA LEU A 563 25.76 20.50 -19.18
C LEU A 563 27.01 21.32 -18.88
N THR A 564 28.01 20.72 -18.26
CA THR A 564 29.31 21.35 -18.03
C THR A 564 30.43 20.43 -18.47
N THR A 565 31.44 20.97 -19.13
CA THR A 565 32.69 20.24 -19.40
C THR A 565 33.63 20.47 -18.22
N GLU A 566 33.89 19.42 -17.43
CA GLU A 566 34.87 19.51 -16.35
C GLU A 566 36.26 19.26 -16.93
N ALA A 567 37.18 20.21 -16.73
CA ALA A 567 38.55 19.99 -17.16
C ALA A 567 39.10 18.73 -16.48
N PRO A 568 39.79 17.84 -17.22
CA PRO A 568 40.32 16.62 -16.65
C PRO A 568 41.20 16.98 -15.45
N LEU A 569 41.02 16.26 -14.33
CA LEU A 569 41.77 16.52 -13.11
C LEU A 569 43.26 16.59 -13.45
N THR A 570 43.89 17.72 -13.12
CA THR A 570 45.32 17.86 -13.39
C THR A 570 46.08 16.83 -12.55
N HIS A 571 47.22 16.34 -13.05
CA HIS A 571 48.11 15.46 -12.28
C HIS A 571 48.46 15.99 -10.89
N ALA A 572 48.44 17.32 -10.69
CA ALA A 572 48.64 17.97 -9.40
C ALA A 572 47.41 17.89 -8.48
N GLN A 573 46.19 17.86 -9.01
CA GLN A 573 44.96 17.64 -8.24
C GLN A 573 44.81 16.17 -7.84
N ILE A 574 45.16 15.24 -8.73
CA ILE A 574 45.22 13.81 -8.41
C ILE A 574 46.29 13.55 -7.34
N ALA A 575 47.48 14.15 -7.48
CA ALA A 575 48.53 14.06 -6.46
C ALA A 575 48.24 14.83 -5.15
N ALA A 576 47.24 15.73 -5.15
CA ALA A 576 46.76 16.41 -3.95
C ALA A 576 45.49 15.76 -3.36
N GLY A 577 44.95 14.73 -4.01
CA GLY A 577 43.80 13.96 -3.56
C GLY A 577 44.12 13.28 -2.23
N ASN A 578 43.35 13.61 -1.20
CA ASN A 578 43.45 12.94 0.09
C ASN A 578 42.91 11.51 -0.07
N ILE A 579 43.78 10.52 -0.08
CA ILE A 579 43.38 9.13 0.18
C ILE A 579 42.77 9.11 1.58
N ARG A 580 41.47 8.79 1.69
CA ARG A 580 40.80 8.62 2.98
C ARG A 580 40.61 7.14 3.23
N CYS A 581 41.24 6.63 4.29
CA CYS A 581 40.85 5.34 4.84
C CYS A 581 39.81 5.56 5.92
N MET A 582 38.69 4.82 5.84
CA MET A 582 37.65 4.86 6.86
C MET A 582 37.73 3.56 7.67
N TYR A 583 37.69 3.70 9.00
CA TYR A 583 37.57 2.58 9.92
C TYR A 583 36.11 2.48 10.36
N ARG A 584 35.52 1.29 10.27
CA ARG A 584 34.19 1.02 10.83
C ARG A 584 34.31 -0.06 11.91
N ASP A 585 33.72 0.24 13.06
CA ASP A 585 33.60 -0.68 14.19
C ASP A 585 32.20 -1.26 14.15
N GLU A 586 32.05 -2.56 13.92
CA GLU A 586 30.75 -3.24 13.92
C GLU A 586 30.66 -4.15 15.14
N TYR A 587 30.23 -3.59 16.27
CA TYR A 587 29.81 -4.36 17.44
C TYR A 587 28.30 -4.56 17.40
N SER A 588 27.81 -5.54 16.63
CA SER A 588 26.47 -6.08 16.84
C SER A 588 26.33 -7.45 16.17
N ASP A 589 26.60 -8.52 16.91
CA ASP A 589 25.83 -9.76 16.80
C ASP A 589 26.29 -10.78 17.85
N THR A 590 25.66 -10.71 19.03
CA THR A 590 25.44 -11.92 19.82
C THR A 590 23.97 -11.95 20.29
N PRO A 591 23.15 -12.83 19.70
CA PRO A 591 21.83 -13.11 20.26
C PRO A 591 22.02 -14.11 21.39
N GLU A 592 22.11 -13.62 22.63
CA GLU A 592 21.67 -14.28 23.88
C GLU A 592 22.44 -13.74 25.10
N LEU A 593 21.73 -13.00 25.97
CA LEU A 593 21.69 -13.08 27.44
C LEU A 593 21.64 -11.71 28.15
N ASN A 594 20.46 -11.50 28.75
CA ASN A 594 20.17 -10.78 29.99
C ASN A 594 20.21 -9.24 30.05
N ASN A 595 19.05 -8.75 30.49
CA ASN A 595 18.77 -7.47 31.12
C ASN A 595 19.83 -7.02 32.14
N ASP A 596 19.93 -5.70 32.25
CA ASP A 596 20.65 -4.91 33.26
C ASP A 596 22.11 -4.59 32.92
N HIS A 597 22.36 -3.79 31.89
CA HIS A 597 23.35 -2.71 31.92
C HIS A 597 23.05 -1.65 30.86
N GLU A 598 22.90 -0.38 31.30
CA GLU A 598 22.89 0.80 30.43
C GLU A 598 24.28 0.95 29.78
N GLY A 599 24.48 0.30 28.65
CA GLY A 599 25.63 0.51 27.76
C GLY A 599 25.25 1.52 26.67
N HIS A 600 25.88 2.68 26.68
CA HIS A 600 25.84 3.60 25.54
C HIS A 600 26.62 2.97 24.38
N TYR A 601 25.92 2.45 23.36
CA TYR A 601 26.53 1.98 22.12
C TYR A 601 26.80 3.17 21.20
N TRP A 602 28.04 3.31 20.75
CA TRP A 602 28.49 4.37 19.84
C TRP A 602 28.75 3.79 18.45
N THR A 603 27.89 4.06 17.49
CA THR A 603 28.23 3.97 16.06
C THR A 603 28.83 5.30 15.64
N GLY A 604 30.15 5.36 15.45
CA GLY A 604 30.84 6.57 15.02
C GLY A 604 31.73 6.32 13.81
N ASN A 605 31.45 7.00 12.69
CA ASN A 605 32.41 7.16 11.61
C ASN A 605 33.53 8.09 12.08
N ILE A 606 34.72 7.55 12.36
CA ILE A 606 35.86 8.36 12.82
C ILE A 606 36.87 8.48 11.67
N PRO A 607 36.97 9.65 11.02
CA PRO A 607 37.92 9.85 9.93
C PRO A 607 39.35 9.86 10.50
N VAL A 608 40.19 8.94 10.02
CA VAL A 608 41.62 8.95 10.32
C VAL A 608 42.32 9.67 9.17
N ALA A 609 42.89 10.85 9.46
CA ALA A 609 43.66 11.60 8.48
C ALA A 609 45.02 10.93 8.27
N ILE A 610 45.20 10.29 7.12
CA ILE A 610 46.49 9.74 6.70
C ILE A 610 47.33 10.88 6.13
N GLN A 611 48.53 11.10 6.68
CA GLN A 611 49.54 11.92 6.02
C GLN A 611 50.28 11.03 5.02
N ALA A 612 49.84 11.03 3.77
CA ALA A 612 50.56 10.37 2.70
C ALA A 612 51.77 11.22 2.30
N SER A 613 52.92 10.57 2.12
CA SER A 613 54.09 11.20 1.52
C SER A 613 54.56 10.34 0.36
N GLN A 614 54.79 10.96 -0.79
CA GLN A 614 55.38 10.28 -1.93
C GLN A 614 56.86 10.03 -1.62
N THR A 615 57.24 8.75 -1.50
CA THR A 615 58.60 8.36 -1.10
C THR A 615 59.48 7.98 -2.29
N ALA A 616 58.88 7.62 -3.44
CA ALA A 616 59.50 7.37 -4.75
C ALA A 616 58.51 7.70 -5.91
N GLU A 617 58.99 7.80 -7.16
CA GLU A 617 58.21 8.36 -8.29
C GLU A 617 56.82 7.72 -8.52
N ASN A 618 56.57 6.47 -8.09
CA ASN A 618 55.26 5.80 -8.21
C ASN A 618 54.82 5.05 -6.93
N THR A 619 55.36 5.40 -5.76
CA THR A 619 55.01 4.75 -4.49
C THR A 619 54.43 5.75 -3.51
N TRP A 620 53.27 5.42 -2.97
CA TRP A 620 52.55 6.17 -1.95
C TRP A 620 52.60 5.42 -0.64
N ILE A 621 53.03 6.07 0.45
CA ILE A 621 53.01 5.48 1.79
C ILE A 621 52.21 6.41 2.69
N GLY A 622 51.20 5.85 3.35
CA GLY A 622 50.36 6.52 4.33
C GLY A 622 50.38 5.77 5.65
N GLY A 623 50.65 6.46 6.76
CA GLY A 623 50.59 5.88 8.10
C GLY A 623 49.36 6.35 8.87
N TRP A 624 48.87 5.51 9.79
CA TRP A 624 47.93 5.92 10.82
C TRP A 624 48.38 5.47 12.21
N ASN A 625 47.91 6.19 13.22
CA ASN A 625 48.13 5.89 14.63
C ASN A 625 46.93 6.40 15.43
N ARG A 626 46.26 5.52 16.16
CA ARG A 626 45.09 5.80 16.98
C ARG A 626 45.27 5.19 18.37
N ILE A 627 44.95 5.99 19.39
CA ILE A 627 44.85 5.53 20.77
C ILE A 627 43.35 5.40 21.04
N VAL A 628 42.88 4.17 21.34
CA VAL A 628 41.43 3.89 21.54
C VAL A 628 41.07 4.03 23.01
N ASN A 629 41.92 3.52 23.91
CA ASN A 629 41.82 3.65 25.37
C ASN A 629 43.21 3.89 25.99
N GLU A 630 43.30 4.19 27.29
CA GLU A 630 44.58 4.25 28.01
C GLU A 630 45.30 2.89 27.90
N GLY A 631 46.36 2.83 27.07
CA GLY A 631 47.16 1.61 26.88
C GLY A 631 46.94 0.87 25.56
N GLU A 632 45.85 1.16 24.83
CA GLU A 632 45.51 0.50 23.56
C GLU A 632 45.85 1.38 22.36
N VAL A 633 46.74 0.91 21.51
CA VAL A 633 47.26 1.65 20.36
C VAL A 633 47.11 0.82 19.09
N TYR A 634 46.39 1.36 18.12
CA TYR A 634 46.27 0.83 16.77
C TYR A 634 47.10 1.69 15.82
N LYS A 635 48.09 1.09 15.19
CA LYS A 635 48.88 1.74 14.14
C LYS A 635 48.79 0.94 12.87
N GLY A 636 49.13 1.57 11.78
CA GLY A 636 49.40 0.86 10.57
C GLY A 636 49.94 1.76 9.50
N SER A 637 50.26 1.15 8.38
CA SER A 637 50.60 1.85 7.16
C SER A 637 50.01 1.17 5.95
N VAL A 638 49.74 1.94 4.92
CA VAL A 638 49.37 1.46 3.60
C VAL A 638 50.41 1.96 2.62
N GLU A 639 50.96 1.05 1.83
CA GLU A 639 51.83 1.34 0.70
C GLU A 639 51.10 0.96 -0.59
N ILE A 640 50.99 1.91 -1.52
CA ILE A 640 50.39 1.70 -2.84
C ILE A 640 51.47 1.97 -3.87
N VAL A 641 51.74 0.97 -4.72
CA VAL A 641 52.67 1.09 -5.84
C VAL A 641 51.86 1.14 -7.13
N LEU A 642 52.07 2.19 -7.92
CA LEU A 642 51.47 2.36 -9.23
C LEU A 642 52.49 2.00 -10.33
N ASP A 643 52.01 1.74 -11.54
CA ASP A 643 52.86 1.57 -12.70
C ASP A 643 53.45 2.90 -13.19
N GLU A 644 54.28 2.82 -14.24
CA GLU A 644 54.98 3.99 -14.80
C GLU A 644 54.03 5.03 -15.39
N THR A 645 52.85 4.60 -15.83
CA THR A 645 51.76 5.44 -16.35
C THR A 645 50.86 6.01 -15.24
N ARG A 646 50.98 5.47 -14.02
CA ARG A 646 50.20 5.83 -12.81
C ARG A 646 48.70 5.62 -12.97
N ASP A 647 48.29 4.82 -13.94
CA ASP A 647 46.91 4.47 -14.25
C ASP A 647 46.55 3.05 -13.75
N THR A 648 47.55 2.26 -13.34
CA THR A 648 47.33 0.91 -12.81
C THR A 648 48.00 0.74 -11.44
N ILE A 649 47.26 0.20 -10.47
CA ILE A 649 47.81 -0.22 -9.17
C ILE A 649 48.56 -1.54 -9.37
N LEU A 650 49.87 -1.52 -9.12
CA LEU A 650 50.74 -2.70 -9.17
C LEU A 650 50.72 -3.50 -7.87
N SER A 651 50.61 -2.82 -6.72
CA SER A 651 50.46 -3.48 -5.43
C SER A 651 49.87 -2.57 -4.37
N VAL A 652 49.19 -3.18 -3.39
CA VAL A 652 48.78 -2.55 -2.14
C VAL A 652 49.30 -3.41 -0.99
N THR A 653 50.13 -2.82 -0.14
CA THR A 653 50.62 -3.46 1.08
C THR A 653 50.01 -2.75 2.27
N VAL A 654 49.32 -3.48 3.13
CA VAL A 654 48.74 -2.95 4.38
C VAL A 654 49.47 -3.59 5.54
N HIS A 655 50.01 -2.76 6.41
CA HIS A 655 50.64 -3.15 7.67
C HIS A 655 49.79 -2.65 8.82
N THR A 656 49.46 -3.53 9.75
CA THR A 656 48.67 -3.18 10.94
C THR A 656 49.38 -3.68 12.18
N GLU A 657 49.54 -2.80 13.15
CA GLU A 657 50.05 -3.09 14.48
C GLU A 657 48.95 -2.78 15.49
N TYR A 658 48.67 -3.73 16.38
CA TYR A 658 47.85 -3.51 17.55
C TYR A 658 48.66 -3.81 18.81
N THR A 659 48.61 -2.90 19.76
CA THR A 659 49.23 -3.07 21.07
C THR A 659 48.19 -2.80 22.15
N ASP A 660 47.96 -3.77 23.03
CA ASP A 660 47.22 -3.59 24.28
C ASP A 660 48.13 -3.84 25.49
N GLU A 661 47.58 -3.78 26.72
CA GLU A 661 48.37 -3.98 27.94
C GLU A 661 49.00 -5.38 28.08
N VAL A 662 48.54 -6.36 27.30
CA VAL A 662 48.82 -7.79 27.46
C VAL A 662 49.39 -8.44 26.19
N HIS A 663 49.18 -7.85 25.01
CA HIS A 663 49.54 -8.42 23.71
C HIS A 663 50.07 -7.38 22.72
N GLU A 664 50.99 -7.83 21.87
CA GLU A 664 51.48 -7.12 20.70
C GLU A 664 51.20 -7.99 19.48
N TYR A 665 50.41 -7.48 18.54
CA TYR A 665 50.05 -8.14 17.29
C TYR A 665 50.57 -7.32 16.12
N GLU A 666 51.38 -7.95 15.27
CA GLU A 666 51.88 -7.36 14.03
C GLU A 666 51.43 -8.23 12.85
N LYS A 667 50.86 -7.59 11.82
CA LYS A 667 50.46 -8.26 10.59
C LYS A 667 50.82 -7.42 9.36
N VAL A 668 51.46 -8.07 8.40
CA VAL A 668 51.76 -7.52 7.07
C VAL A 668 50.92 -8.28 6.05
N MET A 669 50.21 -7.56 5.18
CA MET A 669 49.48 -8.15 4.06
C MET A 669 49.94 -7.51 2.75
N ASP A 670 50.40 -8.34 1.82
CA ASP A 670 50.88 -7.93 0.48
C ASP A 670 49.90 -8.38 -0.60
N LEU A 671 49.32 -7.43 -1.36
CA LEU A 671 48.48 -7.70 -2.53
C LEU A 671 49.24 -7.30 -3.79
N SER A 672 49.55 -8.26 -4.67
CA SER A 672 50.28 -8.02 -5.93
C SER A 672 49.35 -8.03 -7.15
N ALA A 673 49.73 -7.31 -8.22
CA ALA A 673 48.98 -7.15 -9.48
C ALA A 673 48.48 -8.45 -10.14
N LYS A 674 49.04 -9.63 -9.82
CA LYS A 674 48.49 -10.91 -10.31
C LYS A 674 47.10 -11.24 -9.78
N ASN A 675 46.69 -10.61 -8.68
CA ASN A 675 45.38 -10.81 -8.04
C ASN A 675 44.39 -9.66 -8.35
N ILE A 676 44.78 -8.71 -9.20
CA ILE A 676 44.02 -7.49 -9.49
C ILE A 676 43.95 -7.36 -11.03
N GLY A 677 42.99 -8.06 -11.64
CA GLY A 677 42.79 -8.09 -13.10
C GLY A 677 41.62 -7.22 -13.54
N ARG A 678 41.81 -6.41 -14.58
CA ARG A 678 40.76 -5.62 -15.23
C ARG A 678 40.01 -6.48 -16.26
N TYR A 679 38.77 -6.83 -15.97
CA TYR A 679 37.80 -7.31 -16.97
C TYR A 679 36.54 -6.45 -16.87
N SER A 680 35.87 -6.28 -18.01
CA SER A 680 34.64 -5.48 -18.17
C SER A 680 33.71 -5.63 -16.96
N ASP A 681 33.54 -4.50 -16.27
CA ASP A 681 32.58 -4.20 -15.20
C ASP A 681 32.70 -4.93 -13.85
N TYR A 682 33.68 -5.80 -13.62
CA TYR A 682 33.96 -6.35 -12.28
C TYR A 682 35.46 -6.70 -12.06
N TRP A 683 35.93 -6.55 -10.82
CA TRP A 683 37.18 -7.14 -10.35
C TRP A 683 36.91 -8.56 -9.83
N GLN A 684 37.70 -9.56 -10.24
CA GLN A 684 37.62 -10.92 -9.72
C GLN A 684 39.03 -11.45 -9.40
N VAL A 685 39.17 -12.17 -8.27
CA VAL A 685 40.43 -12.82 -7.86
C VAL A 685 40.46 -14.23 -8.46
N GLU A 686 41.46 -14.55 -9.28
CA GLU A 686 41.67 -15.91 -9.80
C GLU A 686 42.72 -16.65 -8.96
N GLY A 687 42.33 -17.78 -8.38
CA GLY A 687 43.23 -18.69 -7.67
C GLY A 687 42.50 -19.95 -7.19
N ASP A 688 42.73 -21.07 -7.89
CA ASP A 688 42.34 -22.42 -7.44
C ASP A 688 43.21 -22.84 -6.23
N GLU A 689 43.01 -22.23 -5.06
CA GLU A 689 43.37 -22.82 -3.76
C GLU A 689 42.64 -22.09 -2.64
N ILE A 690 41.58 -22.71 -2.13
CA ILE A 690 40.90 -22.28 -0.89
C ILE A 690 41.90 -22.41 0.26
N ILE A 691 42.52 -21.30 0.67
CA ILE A 691 43.07 -21.15 2.01
C ILE A 691 41.91 -20.61 2.86
N ALA A 692 41.40 -21.45 3.75
CA ALA A 692 40.29 -21.13 4.63
C ALA A 692 40.53 -19.83 5.44
N ASN A 693 39.47 -19.02 5.54
CA ASN A 693 39.22 -17.91 6.49
C ASN A 693 39.42 -16.45 6.05
N ASN A 694 39.60 -16.13 4.76
CA ASN A 694 39.51 -14.72 4.31
C ASN A 694 38.58 -14.62 3.10
N GLU A 695 37.36 -14.10 3.30
CA GLU A 695 36.51 -13.68 2.18
C GLU A 695 36.88 -12.26 1.77
N VAL A 696 37.26 -12.10 0.50
CA VAL A 696 37.48 -10.81 -0.14
C VAL A 696 36.31 -10.60 -1.10
N THR A 697 35.43 -9.66 -0.79
CA THR A 697 34.32 -9.27 -1.67
C THR A 697 34.58 -7.86 -2.20
N LEU A 698 34.24 -7.61 -3.46
CA LEU A 698 34.34 -6.30 -4.10
C LEU A 698 32.93 -5.78 -4.34
N GLU A 699 32.59 -4.64 -3.73
CA GLU A 699 31.36 -3.91 -4.03
C GLU A 699 31.70 -2.49 -4.50
N SER A 700 31.03 -2.06 -5.56
CA SER A 700 31.08 -0.67 -6.03
C SER A 700 30.16 0.19 -5.17
N VAL A 701 30.71 1.21 -4.50
CA VAL A 701 29.92 2.26 -3.85
C VAL A 701 30.22 3.58 -4.56
N GLU A 702 29.22 4.07 -5.29
CA GLU A 702 29.27 5.33 -6.03
C GLU A 702 28.71 6.45 -5.15
N ILE A 703 29.53 7.47 -4.86
CA ILE A 703 29.10 8.68 -4.15
C ILE A 703 29.66 9.88 -4.91
N GLY A 704 28.79 10.59 -5.64
CA GLY A 704 29.10 11.89 -6.24
C GLY A 704 29.66 11.90 -7.66
N GLY A 705 29.41 10.88 -8.49
CA GLY A 705 29.66 10.95 -9.94
C GLY A 705 31.13 11.03 -10.38
N THR A 706 32.09 10.83 -9.48
CA THR A 706 33.51 10.64 -9.81
C THR A 706 33.84 9.16 -9.71
N LYS A 707 34.45 8.57 -10.75
CA LYS A 707 35.01 7.20 -10.68
C LYS A 707 36.00 7.11 -9.52
N THR A 708 35.51 6.66 -8.38
CA THR A 708 36.33 6.37 -7.22
C THR A 708 36.68 4.89 -7.31
N THR A 709 37.96 4.55 -7.37
CA THR A 709 38.35 3.14 -7.22
C THR A 709 38.26 2.81 -5.73
N SER A 710 37.12 2.30 -5.30
CA SER A 710 36.99 1.72 -3.96
C SER A 710 37.44 0.26 -4.05
N VAL A 711 38.55 -0.09 -3.41
CA VAL A 711 38.91 -1.49 -3.19
C VAL A 711 39.47 -1.64 -1.79
N LEU A 712 38.76 -2.40 -0.96
CA LEU A 712 39.27 -3.60 -0.25
C LEU A 712 38.40 -3.83 1.01
N TYR A 713 37.78 -5.00 1.11
CA TYR A 713 37.21 -5.52 2.36
C TYR A 713 38.23 -6.49 2.96
N ILE A 714 38.59 -6.30 4.24
CA ILE A 714 39.37 -7.26 5.01
C ILE A 714 38.60 -7.51 6.30
N THR A 715 38.18 -8.76 6.52
CA THR A 715 37.75 -9.24 7.84
C THR A 715 38.81 -10.19 8.37
N GLU A 716 39.26 -10.03 9.62
CA GLU A 716 39.85 -11.13 10.40
C GLU A 716 40.00 -10.77 11.89
N GLY A 717 39.27 -11.49 12.76
CA GLY A 717 39.16 -11.23 14.20
C GLY A 717 37.92 -10.39 14.55
N PRO A 718 37.35 -10.49 15.77
CA PRO A 718 35.93 -10.26 15.96
C PRO A 718 35.39 -8.88 15.56
N ASP A 719 36.15 -7.77 15.58
CA ASP A 719 35.48 -6.45 15.52
C ASP A 719 36.26 -5.32 14.81
N ALA A 720 36.73 -5.46 13.56
CA ALA A 720 37.30 -4.32 12.81
C ALA A 720 37.18 -4.39 11.27
N LEU A 721 36.68 -3.31 10.65
CA LEU A 721 36.64 -3.09 9.19
C LEU A 721 37.52 -1.91 8.76
N ILE A 722 38.33 -2.09 7.71
CA ILE A 722 39.14 -1.04 7.08
C ILE A 722 38.69 -0.83 5.64
N PHE A 723 38.28 0.40 5.29
CA PHE A 723 37.94 0.84 3.94
C PHE A 723 39.06 1.71 3.38
N VAL A 724 39.52 1.43 2.16
CA VAL A 724 40.43 2.31 1.41
C VAL A 724 39.68 2.94 0.23
N LYS A 725 39.52 4.27 0.26
CA LYS A 725 38.86 5.02 -0.81
C LYS A 725 39.89 5.84 -1.60
N LEU A 726 40.09 5.49 -2.87
CA LEU A 726 40.99 6.20 -3.80
C LEU A 726 40.17 7.13 -4.68
N TYR A 727 40.31 8.44 -4.43
CA TYR A 727 39.66 9.52 -5.18
C TYR A 727 40.42 9.87 -6.44
#